data_AF-A0A4R7I4J8-F1
#
_entry.id   AF-A0A4R7I4J8-F1
#
_cell.length_a   1.000
_cell.length_b   1.000
_cell.length_c   1.000
_cell.angle_alpha   90.00
_cell.angle_beta   90.00
_cell.angle_gamma   90.00
#
_symmetry.space_group_name_H-M   'P 1'
#
loop_
_entity.id
_entity.type
_entity.pdbx_description
1 polymer ?
#
loop_
_entity_poly.entity_id
_entity_poly.type
_entity_poly.pdbx_seq_one_letter_code
_entity_poly.pdbx_strand_id
1 'polypeptide(L)'
;MALIAREAELAELDDRLRRHRLVTIVGPGGIGKTTLARAAAAAALPRFDRGVGTVDLTRIDESAEIDGFIASQLGFPDFRSMTDSPDHRSLLVVVDNCEHVIEAAADAIDTMIGSCLSFTILCTSRTPLDLSDEAIVSLPPLDVPPPDLDDPSAASMRMLTERVVDLGGRITDDDVAAAAEICRRLDGVPLALELAAAHARTVPLGRVLDRLDARPADLDRRRFRGRSAHRSVVAAVEWSLQLLDDDTRRSFERLAVVNGPFDNAMAQAVVGDDRRPIDDLLDELVAASLLAVDTTATDTLYRMLRPLRAVALDRLGRDDDAVRDVESRIADHVVGRAAAVLLSSESDWADQLPRLLDGYDAMIAAQRWMLEHDDEPDRSLVLLAVFWAVVQQLHRAEVAEVGEQVLERWPDPTTPFWVDAAATVATCYQLLGRLDDAVALATTALEHADGSVFAPVTLRRALAQATRRMGRPEEARRWFAEGASVAAANVPGLARVLRVDEAIMLAELGDTDQATRVLDAIADEASRTGATINRAWAHCARATVAWLAADPTAAERARAAIDESRSIGYAAGELYSLRLLGAVLIDDGKLAAAASAVLELQNGLLERRAALDARAVLDHAARLLELHADDDWADLAATANRLDTTSTLTARDAADIVDRGSVVGRDLGVRDALELCRDRLTAMANDHDAPNVETAAAPPAGGPTLRCEGDVWRWTFDGGSVTTKASKGAADLARLLERPGHEVSALDLSGSTKMADSGIETLDSRARRETEDRIRELRADIDEADAHHDLARAERATAEMDRLVDELTSALGLGGRARRTGSDGERARSAVTQRIRSTIRRIDELHPKLGAHLSVSVETGTFCVYRPAEPVVWTVER
;
A
#
# COMPACT_ATOMS: atom_id res chain seq x y z
N MET A 1 18.73 -27.54 -4.12
CA MET A 1 19.45 -28.69 -3.56
C MET A 1 18.48 -29.79 -3.19
N ALA A 2 18.87 -31.06 -3.34
CA ALA A 2 18.05 -32.20 -2.91
C ALA A 2 18.00 -32.27 -1.37
N LEU A 3 16.82 -32.60 -0.83
CA LEU A 3 16.62 -32.84 0.59
C LEU A 3 17.07 -34.27 0.91
N ILE A 4 18.14 -34.43 1.71
CA ILE A 4 18.73 -35.74 2.04
C ILE A 4 18.44 -36.07 3.50
N ALA A 5 17.97 -37.29 3.76
CA ALA A 5 17.82 -37.84 5.12
C ALA A 5 16.90 -37.02 6.05
N ARG A 6 15.80 -36.48 5.50
CA ARG A 6 14.80 -35.68 6.25
C ARG A 6 13.37 -36.13 5.97
N GLU A 7 13.19 -37.40 5.63
CA GLU A 7 11.89 -37.97 5.29
C GLU A 7 10.94 -37.96 6.50
N ALA A 8 11.46 -38.16 7.71
CA ALA A 8 10.68 -38.13 8.94
C ALA A 8 10.20 -36.72 9.28
N GLU A 9 11.08 -35.72 9.21
CA GLU A 9 10.77 -34.32 9.50
C GLU A 9 9.83 -33.73 8.45
N LEU A 10 9.97 -34.12 7.18
CA LEU A 10 9.04 -33.72 6.13
C LEU A 10 7.63 -34.29 6.38
N ALA A 11 7.53 -35.53 6.85
CA ALA A 11 6.25 -36.14 7.23
C ALA A 11 5.63 -35.48 8.47
N GLU A 12 6.43 -35.16 9.49
CA GLU A 12 5.96 -34.40 10.65
C GLU A 12 5.46 -33.01 10.24
N LEU A 13 6.20 -32.31 9.38
CA LEU A 13 5.83 -30.98 8.91
C LEU A 13 4.53 -31.00 8.08
N ASP A 14 4.33 -32.01 7.21
CA ASP A 14 3.06 -32.17 6.48
C ASP A 14 1.87 -32.40 7.42
N ASP A 15 2.05 -33.21 8.47
CA ASP A 15 1.02 -33.45 9.48
C ASP A 15 0.67 -32.16 10.25
N ARG A 16 1.67 -31.36 10.64
CA ARG A 16 1.46 -30.07 11.31
C ARG A 16 0.74 -29.07 10.42
N LEU A 17 1.16 -28.93 9.16
CA LEU A 17 0.52 -28.05 8.18
C LEU A 17 -0.92 -28.44 7.83
N ARG A 18 -1.38 -29.64 8.21
CA ARG A 18 -2.80 -30.04 8.07
C ARG A 18 -3.65 -29.68 9.28
N ARG A 19 -3.03 -29.49 10.45
CA ARG A 19 -3.73 -29.27 11.72
C ARG A 19 -3.64 -27.84 12.23
N HIS A 20 -2.63 -27.10 11.79
CA HIS A 20 -2.33 -25.76 12.28
C HIS A 20 -2.18 -24.77 11.12
N ARG A 21 -2.59 -23.52 11.37
CA ARG A 21 -2.44 -22.41 10.42
C ARG A 21 -1.10 -21.69 10.55
N LEU A 22 -0.37 -21.91 11.64
CA LEU A 22 0.98 -21.42 11.86
C LEU A 22 1.89 -22.58 12.25
N VAL A 23 2.92 -22.82 11.46
CA VAL A 23 3.96 -23.80 11.76
C VAL A 23 5.32 -23.15 11.64
N THR A 24 6.16 -23.25 12.65
CA THR A 24 7.52 -22.71 12.64
C THR A 24 8.56 -23.82 12.71
N ILE A 25 9.43 -23.87 11.70
CA ILE A 25 10.63 -24.70 11.74
C ILE A 25 11.69 -23.97 12.56
N VAL A 26 12.06 -24.54 13.70
CA VAL A 26 13.04 -23.97 14.63
C VAL A 26 14.33 -24.77 14.59
N GLY A 27 15.46 -24.10 14.42
CA GLY A 27 16.75 -24.77 14.42
C GLY A 27 17.93 -23.83 14.15
N PRO A 28 19.16 -24.27 14.44
CA PRO A 28 20.37 -23.45 14.27
C PRO A 28 20.59 -23.02 12.81
N GLY A 29 21.47 -22.04 12.60
CA GLY A 29 21.89 -21.61 11.26
C GLY A 29 22.56 -22.76 10.48
N GLY A 30 22.29 -22.86 9.18
CA GLY A 30 22.89 -23.90 8.33
C GLY A 30 22.31 -25.31 8.49
N ILE A 31 21.24 -25.48 9.29
CA ILE A 31 20.63 -26.80 9.56
C ILE A 31 19.69 -27.31 8.45
N GLY A 32 19.38 -26.47 7.46
CA GLY A 32 18.51 -26.83 6.32
C GLY A 32 17.03 -26.48 6.49
N LYS A 33 16.66 -25.54 7.37
CA LYS A 33 15.26 -25.12 7.58
C LYS A 33 14.59 -24.66 6.28
N THR A 34 15.23 -23.75 5.53
CA THR A 34 14.74 -23.25 4.24
C THR A 34 14.55 -24.38 3.22
N THR A 35 15.50 -25.33 3.15
CA THR A 35 15.40 -26.48 2.24
C THR A 35 14.22 -27.38 2.60
N LEU A 36 14.01 -27.64 3.91
CA LEU A 36 12.87 -28.40 4.40
C LEU A 36 11.55 -27.68 4.14
N ALA A 37 11.49 -26.36 4.38
CA ALA A 37 10.30 -25.55 4.13
C ALA A 37 9.91 -25.54 2.65
N ARG A 38 10.89 -25.35 1.74
CA ARG A 38 10.65 -25.40 0.29
C ARG A 38 10.17 -26.77 -0.16
N ALA A 39 10.76 -27.85 0.36
CA ALA A 39 10.32 -29.22 0.04
C ALA A 39 8.89 -29.49 0.55
N ALA A 40 8.57 -29.05 1.76
CA ALA A 40 7.23 -29.17 2.33
C ALA A 40 6.21 -28.35 1.55
N ALA A 41 6.55 -27.13 1.17
CA ALA A 41 5.67 -26.27 0.39
C ALA A 41 5.42 -26.84 -1.02
N ALA A 42 6.44 -27.38 -1.69
CA ALA A 42 6.29 -28.06 -2.96
C ALA A 42 5.40 -29.30 -2.87
N ALA A 43 5.55 -30.11 -1.81
CA ALA A 43 4.68 -31.25 -1.55
C ALA A 43 3.23 -30.83 -1.19
N ALA A 44 3.08 -29.67 -0.57
CA ALA A 44 1.81 -29.12 -0.14
C ALA A 44 1.04 -28.39 -1.25
N LEU A 45 1.71 -27.98 -2.34
CA LEU A 45 1.15 -27.17 -3.43
C LEU A 45 -0.25 -27.62 -3.91
N PRO A 46 -0.54 -28.92 -4.12
CA PRO A 46 -1.87 -29.36 -4.57
C PRO A 46 -3.01 -29.12 -3.57
N ARG A 47 -2.71 -28.79 -2.31
CA ARG A 47 -3.68 -28.55 -1.23
C ARG A 47 -4.15 -27.10 -1.16
N PHE A 48 -3.42 -26.18 -1.79
CA PHE A 48 -3.63 -24.74 -1.69
C PHE A 48 -4.10 -24.19 -3.02
N ASP A 49 -5.31 -23.68 -3.08
CA ASP A 49 -5.97 -23.24 -4.32
C ASP A 49 -5.23 -22.07 -5.01
N ARG A 50 -4.61 -21.19 -4.21
CA ARG A 50 -3.74 -20.11 -4.70
C ARG A 50 -2.27 -20.50 -4.77
N GLY A 51 -1.94 -21.74 -4.44
CA GLY A 51 -0.59 -22.27 -4.42
C GLY A 51 0.22 -21.82 -3.22
N VAL A 52 1.49 -21.49 -3.46
CA VAL A 52 2.47 -21.14 -2.43
C VAL A 52 3.07 -19.77 -2.73
N GLY A 53 3.02 -18.87 -1.75
CA GLY A 53 3.80 -17.64 -1.72
C GLY A 53 5.04 -17.82 -0.85
N THR A 54 6.17 -17.21 -1.21
CA THR A 54 7.38 -17.21 -0.39
C THR A 54 7.80 -15.78 -0.12
N VAL A 55 8.08 -15.49 1.15
CA VAL A 55 8.65 -14.23 1.60
C VAL A 55 10.05 -14.54 2.12
N ASP A 56 11.07 -13.99 1.46
CA ASP A 56 12.44 -14.03 1.94
C ASP A 56 12.74 -12.77 2.75
N LEU A 57 12.67 -12.87 4.08
CA LEU A 57 12.96 -11.74 4.95
C LEU A 57 14.46 -11.41 4.98
N THR A 58 15.36 -12.12 4.29
CA THR A 58 16.77 -11.70 4.22
C THR A 58 17.00 -10.43 3.40
N ARG A 59 15.99 -9.96 2.65
CA ARG A 59 16.08 -8.76 1.81
C ARG A 59 15.59 -7.49 2.52
N ILE A 60 15.22 -7.58 3.79
CA ILE A 60 14.75 -6.44 4.61
C ILE A 60 15.66 -6.27 5.84
N ASP A 61 15.89 -5.02 6.25
CA ASP A 61 16.68 -4.67 7.42
C ASP A 61 15.77 -4.41 8.65
N GLU A 62 16.34 -4.40 9.87
CA GLU A 62 15.59 -4.32 11.14
C GLU A 62 14.77 -3.02 11.31
N SER A 63 15.08 -1.96 10.54
CA SER A 63 14.40 -0.66 10.60
C SER A 63 13.28 -0.48 9.57
N ALA A 64 13.03 -1.45 8.71
CA ALA A 64 12.09 -1.33 7.59
C ALA A 64 10.69 -1.87 7.93
N GLU A 65 9.67 -1.33 7.25
CA GLU A 65 8.26 -1.71 7.43
C GLU A 65 7.99 -3.11 6.83
N ILE A 66 7.96 -4.13 7.70
CA ILE A 66 7.85 -5.55 7.31
C ILE A 66 6.52 -5.87 6.64
N ASP A 67 5.46 -5.21 7.08
CA ASP A 67 4.10 -5.36 6.57
C ASP A 67 4.06 -5.09 5.06
N GLY A 68 4.54 -3.93 4.63
CA GLY A 68 4.59 -3.54 3.23
C GLY A 68 5.43 -4.50 2.38
N PHE A 69 6.55 -4.99 2.94
CA PHE A 69 7.45 -5.91 2.26
C PHE A 69 6.90 -7.33 2.12
N ILE A 70 6.20 -7.85 3.13
CA ILE A 70 5.46 -9.12 3.01
C ILE A 70 4.42 -9.01 1.90
N ALA A 71 3.67 -7.91 1.90
CA ALA A 71 2.67 -7.66 0.87
C ALA A 71 3.29 -7.61 -0.53
N SER A 72 4.37 -6.87 -0.72
CA SER A 72 5.05 -6.72 -2.02
C SER A 72 5.57 -8.05 -2.56
N GLN A 73 6.24 -8.87 -1.73
CA GLN A 73 6.72 -10.20 -2.15
C GLN A 73 5.59 -11.17 -2.46
N LEU A 74 4.46 -11.00 -1.79
CA LEU A 74 3.22 -11.70 -2.09
C LEU A 74 2.40 -10.97 -3.15
N GLY A 75 2.96 -10.02 -3.90
CA GLY A 75 2.34 -9.33 -5.03
C GLY A 75 1.08 -8.53 -4.69
N PHE A 76 0.91 -8.11 -3.43
CA PHE A 76 -0.15 -7.21 -2.99
C PHE A 76 0.36 -5.75 -2.96
N PRO A 77 -0.49 -4.74 -3.24
CA PRO A 77 -0.14 -3.33 -3.21
C PRO A 77 0.35 -2.84 -1.85
N ASP A 78 -0.23 -3.38 -0.78
CA ASP A 78 0.08 -3.07 0.61
C ASP A 78 -0.48 -4.18 1.52
N PHE A 79 -0.07 -4.14 2.78
CA PHE A 79 -0.40 -5.15 3.77
C PHE A 79 -1.89 -5.20 4.13
N ARG A 80 -2.53 -4.04 4.14
CA ARG A 80 -3.96 -3.94 4.40
C ARG A 80 -4.75 -4.63 3.28
N SER A 81 -4.42 -4.36 2.02
CA SER A 81 -5.02 -5.00 0.85
C SER A 81 -4.89 -6.52 0.86
N MET A 82 -3.80 -7.05 1.41
CA MET A 82 -3.58 -8.48 1.60
C MET A 82 -4.46 -9.06 2.71
N THR A 83 -4.48 -8.42 3.88
CA THR A 83 -5.21 -8.89 5.07
C THR A 83 -6.73 -8.71 4.92
N ASP A 84 -7.15 -7.65 4.25
CA ASP A 84 -8.55 -7.34 3.92
C ASP A 84 -9.07 -8.13 2.70
N SER A 85 -8.29 -9.06 2.13
CA SER A 85 -8.71 -9.79 0.94
C SER A 85 -9.85 -10.78 1.26
N PRO A 86 -11.04 -10.66 0.63
CA PRO A 86 -12.19 -11.56 0.80
C PRO A 86 -12.01 -12.90 0.08
N ASP A 87 -10.80 -13.25 -0.35
CA ASP A 87 -10.57 -14.51 -1.05
C ASP A 87 -10.44 -15.65 -0.04
N HIS A 88 -11.33 -16.63 -0.13
CA HIS A 88 -11.33 -17.82 0.70
C HIS A 88 -10.41 -18.93 0.16
N ARG A 89 -9.88 -18.77 -1.06
CA ARG A 89 -8.94 -19.71 -1.65
C ARG A 89 -7.66 -19.77 -0.83
N SER A 90 -7.32 -20.97 -0.39
CA SER A 90 -6.21 -21.19 0.52
C SER A 90 -4.85 -20.87 -0.13
N LEU A 91 -3.99 -20.15 0.60
CA LEU A 91 -2.60 -19.84 0.22
C LEU A 91 -1.66 -20.29 1.33
N LEU A 92 -0.64 -21.07 0.99
CA LEU A 92 0.48 -21.32 1.89
C LEU A 92 1.51 -20.21 1.72
N VAL A 93 1.83 -19.51 2.81
CA VAL A 93 2.87 -18.49 2.85
C VAL A 93 4.08 -19.05 3.59
N VAL A 94 5.20 -19.17 2.90
CA VAL A 94 6.47 -19.52 3.52
C VAL A 94 7.21 -18.24 3.88
N VAL A 95 7.34 -17.95 5.18
CA VAL A 95 8.10 -16.80 5.69
C VAL A 95 9.47 -17.29 6.16
N ASP A 96 10.49 -17.11 5.33
CA ASP A 96 11.83 -17.60 5.60
C ASP A 96 12.64 -16.57 6.42
N ASN A 97 13.48 -17.06 7.33
CA ASN A 97 14.52 -16.29 8.01
C ASN A 97 14.02 -15.22 9.00
N CYS A 98 12.98 -15.53 9.78
CA CYS A 98 12.34 -14.60 10.74
C CYS A 98 13.28 -14.11 11.85
N GLU A 99 14.36 -14.82 12.20
CA GLU A 99 15.09 -14.61 13.46
C GLU A 99 15.75 -13.23 13.68
N HIS A 100 16.00 -12.47 12.61
CA HIS A 100 16.60 -11.13 12.70
C HIS A 100 15.58 -10.02 12.90
N VAL A 101 14.31 -10.27 12.59
CA VAL A 101 13.22 -9.29 12.69
C VAL A 101 12.04 -9.94 13.41
N ILE A 102 12.35 -10.72 14.44
CA ILE A 102 11.43 -11.71 14.97
C ILE A 102 10.16 -11.08 15.56
N GLU A 103 10.29 -9.94 16.24
CA GLU A 103 9.18 -9.21 16.85
C GLU A 103 8.24 -8.69 15.76
N ALA A 104 8.75 -7.88 14.83
CA ALA A 104 7.94 -7.32 13.76
C ALA A 104 7.40 -8.40 12.78
N ALA A 105 8.12 -9.50 12.55
CA ALA A 105 7.60 -10.64 11.79
C ALA A 105 6.45 -11.33 12.55
N ALA A 106 6.56 -11.50 13.88
CA ALA A 106 5.51 -12.09 14.69
C ALA A 106 4.25 -11.23 14.66
N ASP A 107 4.36 -9.91 14.80
CA ASP A 107 3.23 -8.97 14.73
C ASP A 107 2.51 -9.03 13.37
N ALA A 108 3.29 -9.04 12.26
CA ALA A 108 2.74 -9.16 10.92
C ALA A 108 2.03 -10.51 10.72
N ILE A 109 2.65 -11.61 11.17
CA ILE A 109 2.09 -12.96 11.05
C ILE A 109 0.81 -13.12 11.89
N ASP A 110 0.78 -12.58 13.10
CA ASP A 110 -0.41 -12.59 13.96
C ASP A 110 -1.56 -11.84 13.28
N THR A 111 -1.28 -10.67 12.72
CA THR A 111 -2.24 -9.89 11.94
C THR A 111 -2.74 -10.65 10.71
N MET A 112 -1.86 -11.32 9.97
CA MET A 112 -2.25 -12.15 8.81
C MET A 112 -3.19 -13.31 9.21
N ILE A 113 -2.89 -13.99 10.31
CA ILE A 113 -3.67 -15.14 10.80
C ILE A 113 -5.02 -14.69 11.35
N GLY A 114 -5.03 -13.57 12.08
CA GLY A 114 -6.23 -12.98 12.67
C GLY A 114 -7.19 -12.40 11.64
N SER A 115 -6.66 -11.71 10.62
CA SER A 115 -7.47 -11.02 9.61
C SER A 115 -7.92 -11.92 8.46
N CYS A 116 -7.21 -13.04 8.20
CA CYS A 116 -7.49 -13.85 7.01
C CYS A 116 -7.37 -15.35 7.16
N LEU A 117 -8.52 -16.04 7.17
CA LEU A 117 -8.62 -17.50 7.31
C LEU A 117 -8.00 -18.30 6.16
N SER A 118 -7.77 -17.69 4.99
CA SER A 118 -7.20 -18.40 3.84
C SER A 118 -5.68 -18.53 3.88
N PHE A 119 -4.99 -17.84 4.80
CA PHE A 119 -3.55 -18.03 4.99
C PHE A 119 -3.24 -19.21 5.93
N THR A 120 -2.34 -20.06 5.46
CA THR A 120 -1.54 -20.96 6.30
C THR A 120 -0.09 -20.51 6.18
N ILE A 121 0.60 -20.37 7.32
CA ILE A 121 1.93 -19.77 7.39
C ILE A 121 2.93 -20.82 7.86
N LEU A 122 4.01 -20.96 7.09
CA LEU A 122 5.17 -21.78 7.40
C LEU A 122 6.39 -20.88 7.60
N CYS A 123 6.82 -20.73 8.85
CA CYS A 123 7.97 -19.90 9.20
C CYS A 123 9.25 -20.73 9.30
N THR A 124 10.39 -20.10 9.02
CA THR A 124 11.69 -20.61 9.46
C THR A 124 12.37 -19.59 10.37
N SER A 125 12.88 -20.07 11.51
CA SER A 125 13.53 -19.22 12.51
C SER A 125 14.56 -19.99 13.35
N ARG A 126 15.42 -19.27 14.08
CA ARG A 126 16.35 -19.85 15.08
C ARG A 126 15.68 -20.12 16.41
N THR A 127 14.61 -19.40 16.71
CA THR A 127 13.80 -19.48 17.92
C THR A 127 12.31 -19.44 17.55
N PRO A 128 11.41 -19.92 18.40
CA PRO A 128 9.97 -19.72 18.20
C PRO A 128 9.62 -18.23 18.08
N LEU A 129 8.53 -17.92 17.38
CA LEU A 129 7.97 -16.57 17.27
C LEU A 129 7.16 -16.18 18.52
N ASP A 130 6.82 -17.16 19.38
CA ASP A 130 6.07 -16.99 20.63
C ASP A 130 4.62 -16.52 20.43
N LEU A 131 4.00 -16.99 19.34
CA LEU A 131 2.60 -16.74 19.01
C LEU A 131 1.67 -17.84 19.57
N SER A 132 0.45 -17.47 19.94
CA SER A 132 -0.49 -18.35 20.67
C SER A 132 -0.85 -19.65 19.94
N ASP A 133 -0.97 -19.61 18.61
CA ASP A 133 -1.35 -20.74 17.75
C ASP A 133 -0.13 -21.38 17.02
N GLU A 134 1.09 -21.06 17.45
CA GLU A 134 2.34 -21.53 16.81
C GLU A 134 2.60 -23.03 17.07
N ALA A 135 2.62 -23.83 15.99
CA ALA A 135 3.09 -25.21 16.05
C ALA A 135 4.59 -25.29 15.71
N ILE A 136 5.41 -25.75 16.67
CA ILE A 136 6.86 -25.82 16.49
C ILE A 136 7.29 -27.18 15.94
N VAL A 137 8.09 -27.17 14.87
CA VAL A 137 8.86 -28.31 14.36
C VAL A 137 10.34 -28.05 14.61
N SER A 138 10.94 -28.75 15.58
CA SER A 138 12.36 -28.60 15.88
C SER A 138 13.18 -29.42 14.89
N LEU A 139 14.09 -28.77 14.16
CA LEU A 139 14.97 -29.43 13.20
C LEU A 139 16.36 -29.71 13.83
N PRO A 140 16.67 -30.96 14.21
CA PRO A 140 17.97 -31.31 14.78
C PRO A 140 19.07 -31.37 13.70
N PRO A 141 20.37 -31.40 14.06
CA PRO A 141 21.43 -31.82 13.14
C PRO A 141 21.21 -33.22 12.57
N LEU A 142 21.93 -33.55 11.49
CA LEU A 142 21.90 -34.90 10.95
C LEU A 142 22.62 -35.85 11.91
N ASP A 143 22.10 -37.06 12.03
CA ASP A 143 22.76 -38.11 12.82
C ASP A 143 24.17 -38.38 12.29
N VAL A 144 25.14 -38.36 13.20
CA VAL A 144 26.56 -38.63 12.94
C VAL A 144 26.94 -40.07 13.32
N PRO A 145 27.95 -40.68 12.67
CA PRO A 145 28.44 -42.00 13.03
C PRO A 145 28.89 -42.07 14.51
N PRO A 146 28.59 -43.17 15.24
CA PRO A 146 29.08 -43.36 16.60
C PRO A 146 30.63 -43.32 16.66
N PRO A 147 31.25 -42.95 17.79
CA PRO A 147 32.71 -42.90 17.92
C PRO A 147 33.42 -44.23 17.65
N ASP A 148 32.73 -45.35 17.92
CA ASP A 148 33.27 -46.70 17.79
C ASP A 148 32.94 -47.36 16.43
N LEU A 149 32.16 -46.69 15.58
CA LEU A 149 31.61 -47.24 14.34
C LEU A 149 31.55 -46.17 13.24
N ASP A 150 32.32 -46.36 12.16
CA ASP A 150 32.25 -45.51 10.98
C ASP A 150 31.11 -45.96 10.04
N ASP A 151 29.87 -45.89 10.54
CA ASP A 151 28.65 -46.32 9.85
C ASP A 151 28.33 -45.43 8.62
N PRO A 152 28.47 -45.94 7.37
CA PRO A 152 28.19 -45.18 6.17
C PRO A 152 26.70 -44.87 5.97
N SER A 153 25.81 -45.54 6.72
CA SER A 153 24.36 -45.32 6.64
C SER A 153 23.88 -44.12 7.47
N ALA A 154 24.73 -43.57 8.34
CA ALA A 154 24.44 -42.36 9.11
C ALA A 154 24.07 -41.19 8.19
N ALA A 155 23.08 -40.39 8.60
CA ALA A 155 22.51 -39.33 7.77
C ALA A 155 23.56 -38.30 7.29
N SER A 156 24.50 -37.92 8.16
CA SER A 156 25.59 -37.00 7.81
C SER A 156 26.57 -37.60 6.79
N MET A 157 26.85 -38.91 6.87
CA MET A 157 27.73 -39.62 5.94
C MET A 157 27.11 -39.74 4.56
N ARG A 158 25.81 -40.08 4.51
CA ARG A 158 25.07 -40.10 3.24
C ARG A 158 25.06 -38.73 2.58
N MET A 159 24.79 -37.68 3.35
CA MET A 159 24.82 -36.31 2.85
C MET A 159 26.21 -35.95 2.31
N LEU A 160 27.27 -36.15 3.10
CA LEU A 160 28.63 -35.84 2.67
C LEU A 160 28.99 -36.59 1.38
N THR A 161 28.70 -37.89 1.33
CA THR A 161 28.98 -38.73 0.16
C THR A 161 28.24 -38.24 -1.07
N GLU A 162 26.94 -37.99 -0.95
CA GLU A 162 26.12 -37.52 -2.06
C GLU A 162 26.57 -36.14 -2.56
N ARG A 163 26.89 -35.21 -1.65
CA ARG A 163 27.40 -33.88 -2.03
C ARG A 163 28.77 -33.96 -2.72
N VAL A 164 29.67 -34.83 -2.24
CA VAL A 164 30.97 -35.06 -2.90
C VAL A 164 30.78 -35.59 -4.32
N VAL A 165 29.85 -36.52 -4.51
CA VAL A 165 29.53 -37.10 -5.83
C VAL A 165 28.91 -36.06 -6.76
N ASP A 166 27.93 -35.29 -6.27
CA ASP A 166 27.27 -34.22 -7.03
C ASP A 166 28.29 -33.17 -7.54
N LEU A 167 29.37 -32.94 -6.77
CA LEU A 167 30.46 -32.01 -7.10
C LEU A 167 31.59 -32.67 -7.92
N GLY A 168 31.39 -33.90 -8.39
CA GLY A 168 32.33 -34.63 -9.26
C GLY A 168 33.50 -35.31 -8.53
N GLY A 169 33.45 -35.38 -7.20
CA GLY A 169 34.39 -36.10 -6.36
C GLY A 169 34.01 -37.57 -6.14
N ARG A 170 34.78 -38.27 -5.32
CA ARG A 170 34.49 -39.64 -4.88
C ARG A 170 34.98 -39.87 -3.46
N ILE A 171 34.20 -40.59 -2.66
CA ILE A 171 34.63 -41.15 -1.36
C ILE A 171 34.92 -42.63 -1.59
N THR A 172 36.14 -43.07 -1.25
CA THR A 172 36.55 -44.48 -1.33
C THR A 172 36.43 -45.18 0.01
N ASP A 173 36.56 -46.50 0.04
CA ASP A 173 36.57 -47.28 1.29
C ASP A 173 37.68 -46.81 2.25
N ASP A 174 38.82 -46.35 1.73
CA ASP A 174 39.93 -45.80 2.53
C ASP A 174 39.59 -44.43 3.16
N ASP A 175 38.60 -43.71 2.61
CA ASP A 175 38.18 -42.38 3.06
C ASP A 175 37.11 -42.43 4.15
N VAL A 176 36.49 -43.59 4.40
CA VAL A 176 35.31 -43.74 5.29
C VAL A 176 35.60 -43.26 6.72
N ALA A 177 36.76 -43.61 7.27
CA ALA A 177 37.15 -43.18 8.62
C ALA A 177 37.36 -41.67 8.72
N ALA A 178 37.97 -41.06 7.70
CA ALA A 178 38.17 -39.61 7.64
C ALA A 178 36.83 -38.87 7.45
N ALA A 179 35.96 -39.39 6.59
CA ALA A 179 34.61 -38.86 6.36
C ALA A 179 33.75 -38.92 7.64
N ALA A 180 33.82 -40.02 8.40
CA ALA A 180 33.11 -40.17 9.66
C ALA A 180 33.60 -39.17 10.72
N GLU A 181 34.92 -38.96 10.82
CA GLU A 181 35.47 -37.96 11.75
C GLU A 181 35.11 -36.54 11.34
N ILE A 182 35.14 -36.20 10.04
CA ILE A 182 34.65 -34.91 9.54
C ILE A 182 33.18 -34.71 9.94
N CYS A 183 32.34 -35.72 9.76
CA CYS A 183 30.93 -35.65 10.17
C CYS A 183 30.76 -35.34 11.66
N ARG A 184 31.54 -36.00 12.52
CA ARG A 184 31.53 -35.78 13.97
C ARG A 184 32.00 -34.37 14.32
N ARG A 185 33.10 -33.89 13.73
CA ARG A 185 33.66 -32.55 13.98
C ARG A 185 32.76 -31.42 13.53
N LEU A 186 31.98 -31.65 12.49
CA LEU A 186 31.03 -30.67 11.96
C LEU A 186 29.63 -30.82 12.59
N ASP A 187 29.49 -31.62 13.65
CA ASP A 187 28.26 -31.88 14.39
C ASP A 187 27.06 -32.29 13.51
N GLY A 188 27.30 -32.91 12.36
CA GLY A 188 26.24 -33.27 11.42
C GLY A 188 25.48 -32.07 10.84
N VAL A 189 26.05 -30.86 10.87
CA VAL A 189 25.40 -29.65 10.32
C VAL A 189 25.48 -29.65 8.79
N PRO A 190 24.33 -29.69 8.07
CA PRO A 190 24.28 -29.77 6.61
C PRO A 190 25.17 -28.77 5.88
N LEU A 191 25.06 -27.48 6.18
CA LEU A 191 25.87 -26.45 5.51
C LEU A 191 27.38 -26.66 5.72
N ALA A 192 27.79 -27.10 6.92
CA ALA A 192 29.20 -27.36 7.20
C ALA A 192 29.71 -28.58 6.41
N LEU A 193 28.89 -29.64 6.32
CA LEU A 193 29.20 -30.82 5.51
C LEU A 193 29.28 -30.49 4.02
N GLU A 194 28.41 -29.61 3.53
CA GLU A 194 28.43 -29.13 2.15
C GLU A 194 29.71 -28.36 1.83
N LEU A 195 30.11 -27.43 2.70
CA LEU A 195 31.39 -26.72 2.58
C LEU A 195 32.57 -27.72 2.58
N ALA A 196 32.56 -28.73 3.46
CA ALA A 196 33.58 -29.78 3.46
C ALA A 196 33.59 -30.60 2.16
N ALA A 197 32.42 -30.94 1.63
CA ALA A 197 32.29 -31.67 0.37
C ALA A 197 32.87 -30.91 -0.82
N ALA A 198 32.69 -29.59 -0.87
CA ALA A 198 33.18 -28.74 -1.96
C ALA A 198 34.71 -28.82 -2.14
N HIS A 199 35.45 -28.94 -1.04
CA HIS A 199 36.91 -29.07 -1.08
C HIS A 199 37.38 -30.50 -1.30
N ALA A 200 36.57 -31.51 -0.97
CA ALA A 200 36.89 -32.92 -1.21
C ALA A 200 37.07 -33.24 -2.71
N ARG A 201 36.61 -32.34 -3.61
CA ARG A 201 36.88 -32.38 -5.05
C ARG A 201 38.37 -32.25 -5.39
N THR A 202 39.11 -31.43 -4.65
CA THR A 202 40.50 -31.05 -4.97
C THR A 202 41.50 -31.43 -3.87
N VAL A 203 41.02 -31.74 -2.67
CA VAL A 203 41.82 -32.06 -1.48
C VAL A 203 41.36 -33.41 -0.89
N PRO A 204 42.27 -34.37 -0.62
CA PRO A 204 41.90 -35.63 0.03
C PRO A 204 41.26 -35.44 1.40
N LEU A 205 40.27 -36.25 1.79
CA LEU A 205 39.53 -36.09 3.06
C LEU A 205 40.43 -36.11 4.31
N GLY A 206 41.50 -36.91 4.32
CA GLY A 206 42.47 -36.87 5.41
C GLY A 206 43.13 -35.49 5.60
N ARG A 207 43.37 -34.74 4.51
CA ARG A 207 43.90 -33.37 4.58
C ARG A 207 42.83 -32.34 4.94
N VAL A 208 41.57 -32.61 4.60
CA VAL A 208 40.44 -31.82 5.10
C VAL A 208 40.36 -31.94 6.61
N LEU A 209 40.48 -33.16 7.14
CA LEU A 209 40.48 -33.44 8.57
C LEU A 209 41.66 -32.78 9.32
N ASP A 210 42.90 -32.94 8.82
CA ASP A 210 44.11 -32.31 9.40
C ASP A 210 43.95 -30.79 9.61
N ARG A 211 43.24 -30.12 8.69
CA ARG A 211 43.05 -28.66 8.70
C ARG A 211 41.92 -28.22 9.63
N LEU A 212 40.87 -29.04 9.80
CA LEU A 212 39.88 -28.82 10.85
C LEU A 212 40.52 -28.91 12.25
N ASP A 213 41.59 -29.69 12.40
CA ASP A 213 42.36 -29.85 13.65
C ASP A 213 43.36 -28.71 13.95
N ALA A 214 43.79 -27.94 12.95
CA ALA A 214 44.88 -26.98 13.09
C ALA A 214 44.53 -25.66 13.84
N ARG A 215 43.42 -25.59 14.59
CA ARG A 215 42.96 -24.37 15.26
C ARG A 215 43.33 -24.27 16.74
N PRO A 216 43.83 -23.11 17.22
CA PRO A 216 44.10 -22.89 18.64
C PRO A 216 42.81 -22.67 19.45
N ALA A 217 42.73 -23.34 20.60
CA ALA A 217 41.64 -23.28 21.60
C ALA A 217 41.38 -21.90 22.23
N ASP A 218 42.01 -20.82 21.74
CA ASP A 218 41.92 -19.47 22.32
C ASP A 218 40.74 -18.65 21.79
N LEU A 219 40.16 -18.99 20.64
CA LEU A 219 38.93 -18.36 20.13
C LEU A 219 37.65 -18.87 20.83
N ASP A 220 37.76 -19.96 21.60
CA ASP A 220 36.62 -20.70 22.18
C ASP A 220 36.00 -20.06 23.44
N ARG A 221 36.64 -19.06 24.08
CA ARG A 221 36.27 -18.65 25.45
C ARG A 221 35.68 -17.26 25.65
N ARG A 222 35.71 -16.35 24.67
CA ARG A 222 35.34 -14.93 24.96
C ARG A 222 34.36 -14.24 24.01
N ARG A 223 33.99 -14.78 22.85
CA ARG A 223 33.28 -13.96 21.84
C ARG A 223 31.91 -14.44 21.33
N PHE A 224 31.50 -15.69 21.56
CA PHE A 224 30.14 -16.14 21.20
C PHE A 224 29.58 -17.09 22.26
N ARG A 225 28.62 -16.64 23.07
CA ARG A 225 27.82 -17.53 23.93
C ARG A 225 26.69 -18.15 23.09
N GLY A 226 26.97 -19.23 22.36
CA GLY A 226 25.98 -19.92 21.51
C GLY A 226 26.22 -21.44 21.39
N ARG A 227 25.15 -22.18 21.07
CA ARG A 227 25.08 -23.66 20.94
C ARG A 227 26.09 -24.21 19.90
N SER A 228 26.57 -25.45 20.09
CA SER A 228 27.64 -26.13 19.32
C SER A 228 27.56 -25.95 17.80
N ALA A 229 26.37 -26.11 17.20
CA ALA A 229 26.16 -26.03 15.75
C ALA A 229 26.59 -24.71 15.08
N HIS A 230 26.50 -23.56 15.77
CA HIS A 230 26.94 -22.27 15.22
C HIS A 230 28.47 -22.22 15.05
N ARG A 231 29.21 -22.85 15.98
CA ARG A 231 30.68 -22.90 15.92
C ARG A 231 31.14 -23.73 14.73
N SER A 232 30.45 -24.83 14.44
CA SER A 232 30.79 -25.76 13.36
C SER A 232 30.59 -25.14 11.97
N VAL A 233 29.56 -24.31 11.78
CA VAL A 233 29.38 -23.53 10.54
C VAL A 233 30.47 -22.47 10.39
N VAL A 234 30.70 -21.63 11.41
CA VAL A 234 31.75 -20.60 11.35
C VAL A 234 33.12 -21.22 11.06
N ALA A 235 33.43 -22.36 11.67
CA ALA A 235 34.66 -23.09 11.44
C ALA A 235 34.80 -23.56 9.98
N ALA A 236 33.75 -24.15 9.40
CA ALA A 236 33.75 -24.57 8.01
C ALA A 236 33.91 -23.38 7.04
N VAL A 237 33.22 -22.26 7.29
CA VAL A 237 33.31 -21.04 6.46
C VAL A 237 34.71 -20.47 6.49
N GLU A 238 35.25 -20.21 7.68
CA GLU A 238 36.58 -19.61 7.82
C GLU A 238 37.68 -20.46 7.17
N TRP A 239 37.53 -21.79 7.18
CA TRP A 239 38.43 -22.68 6.46
C TRP A 239 38.25 -22.60 4.94
N SER A 240 37.02 -22.59 4.42
CA SER A 240 36.76 -22.34 3.00
C SER A 240 37.43 -21.03 2.54
N LEU A 241 37.38 -19.98 3.36
CA LEU A 241 38.02 -18.70 3.08
C LEU A 241 39.56 -18.74 3.11
N GLN A 242 40.19 -19.65 3.86
CA GLN A 242 41.65 -19.83 3.88
C GLN A 242 42.17 -20.50 2.60
N LEU A 243 41.30 -21.18 1.85
CA LEU A 243 41.66 -21.85 0.61
C LEU A 243 41.52 -20.95 -0.62
N LEU A 244 40.81 -19.84 -0.47
CA LEU A 244 40.71 -18.78 -1.48
C LEU A 244 41.93 -17.87 -1.43
N ASP A 245 42.32 -17.33 -2.59
CA ASP A 245 43.26 -16.23 -2.67
C ASP A 245 42.70 -14.95 -2.01
N ASP A 246 43.58 -13.98 -1.76
CA ASP A 246 43.21 -12.76 -1.05
C ASP A 246 42.23 -11.87 -1.82
N ASP A 247 42.22 -11.93 -3.15
CA ASP A 247 41.31 -11.14 -3.99
C ASP A 247 39.91 -11.75 -3.91
N THR A 248 39.78 -13.06 -4.16
CA THR A 248 38.52 -13.81 -4.08
C THR A 248 37.89 -13.71 -2.68
N ARG A 249 38.70 -13.71 -1.61
CA ARG A 249 38.21 -13.52 -0.24
C ARG A 249 37.62 -12.12 -0.03
N ARG A 250 38.29 -11.07 -0.50
CA ARG A 250 37.77 -9.69 -0.40
C ARG A 250 36.49 -9.51 -1.21
N SER A 251 36.41 -10.11 -2.39
CA SER A 251 35.18 -10.06 -3.20
C SER A 251 34.02 -10.77 -2.51
N PHE A 252 34.27 -11.94 -1.88
CA PHE A 252 33.27 -12.61 -1.03
C PHE A 252 32.80 -11.71 0.13
N GLU A 253 33.71 -11.01 0.81
CA GLU A 253 33.35 -10.08 1.90
C GLU A 253 32.49 -8.91 1.39
N ARG A 254 32.83 -8.31 0.24
CA ARG A 254 32.03 -7.22 -0.38
C ARG A 254 30.64 -7.68 -0.83
N LEU A 255 30.53 -8.86 -1.44
CA LEU A 255 29.25 -9.43 -1.89
C LEU A 255 28.27 -9.66 -0.74
N ALA A 256 28.75 -9.74 0.50
CA ALA A 256 27.89 -9.87 1.67
C ALA A 256 27.09 -8.61 2.01
N VAL A 257 27.45 -7.44 1.46
CA VAL A 257 26.68 -6.20 1.61
C VAL A 257 25.37 -6.26 0.83
N VAL A 258 25.34 -6.99 -0.28
CA VAL A 258 24.12 -7.14 -1.09
C VAL A 258 23.05 -7.91 -0.31
N ASN A 259 21.91 -7.26 -0.11
CA ASN A 259 20.72 -7.86 0.49
C ASN A 259 19.98 -8.69 -0.57
N GLY A 260 19.90 -10.01 -0.35
CA GLY A 260 19.13 -10.92 -1.21
C GLY A 260 19.89 -11.47 -2.43
N PRO A 261 19.16 -12.02 -3.43
CA PRO A 261 19.74 -12.54 -4.65
C PRO A 261 20.27 -11.42 -5.55
N PHE A 262 21.32 -11.70 -6.33
CA PHE A 262 21.93 -10.74 -7.24
C PHE A 262 22.35 -11.39 -8.55
N ASP A 263 22.32 -10.62 -9.63
CA ASP A 263 22.82 -11.05 -10.93
C ASP A 263 24.33 -10.75 -11.09
N ASN A 264 24.90 -11.17 -12.21
CA ASN A 264 26.30 -10.93 -12.53
C ASN A 264 26.66 -9.43 -12.58
N ALA A 265 25.76 -8.59 -13.07
CA ALA A 265 25.99 -7.16 -13.22
C ALA A 265 26.06 -6.46 -11.85
N MET A 266 25.20 -6.85 -10.91
CA MET A 266 25.27 -6.41 -9.51
C MET A 266 26.56 -6.88 -8.84
N ALA A 267 26.97 -8.13 -9.06
CA ALA A 267 28.23 -8.65 -8.52
C ALA A 267 29.44 -7.84 -9.03
N GLN A 268 29.47 -7.51 -10.32
CA GLN A 268 30.51 -6.67 -10.92
C GLN A 268 30.54 -5.27 -10.30
N ALA A 269 29.37 -4.65 -10.07
CA ALA A 269 29.30 -3.33 -9.45
C ALA A 269 29.86 -3.32 -8.02
N VAL A 270 29.53 -4.35 -7.24
CA VAL A 270 29.95 -4.49 -5.84
C VAL A 270 31.45 -4.78 -5.73
N VAL A 271 31.94 -5.75 -6.52
CA VAL A 271 33.35 -6.15 -6.50
C VAL A 271 34.23 -5.02 -7.05
N GLY A 272 33.77 -4.33 -8.09
CA GLY A 272 34.50 -3.29 -8.81
C GLY A 272 35.42 -3.85 -9.89
N ASP A 273 36.27 -2.99 -10.47
CA ASP A 273 37.23 -3.35 -11.52
C ASP A 273 38.45 -4.14 -10.96
N ASP A 274 38.19 -5.35 -10.46
CA ASP A 274 39.25 -6.32 -10.19
C ASP A 274 39.78 -6.91 -11.51
N ARG A 275 41.04 -7.36 -11.52
CA ARG A 275 41.71 -7.86 -12.76
C ARG A 275 41.15 -9.18 -13.27
N ARG A 276 40.31 -9.86 -12.49
CA ARG A 276 39.74 -11.18 -12.77
C ARG A 276 38.33 -11.01 -13.36
N PRO A 277 37.96 -11.76 -14.41
CA PRO A 277 36.59 -11.81 -14.89
C PRO A 277 35.61 -12.21 -13.78
N ILE A 278 34.49 -11.48 -13.67
CA ILE A 278 33.48 -11.72 -12.62
C ILE A 278 32.87 -13.12 -12.72
N ASP A 279 32.70 -13.66 -13.93
CA ASP A 279 32.21 -15.03 -14.15
C ASP A 279 33.14 -16.06 -13.48
N ASP A 280 34.45 -15.95 -13.71
CA ASP A 280 35.43 -16.86 -13.11
C ASP A 280 35.44 -16.77 -11.57
N LEU A 281 35.23 -15.57 -11.03
CA LEU A 281 35.15 -15.33 -9.59
C LEU A 281 33.90 -15.98 -8.99
N LEU A 282 32.73 -15.75 -9.60
CA LEU A 282 31.46 -16.31 -9.17
C LEU A 282 31.46 -17.84 -9.28
N ASP A 283 32.00 -18.39 -10.38
CA ASP A 283 32.17 -19.83 -10.57
C ASP A 283 33.04 -20.44 -9.46
N GLU A 284 34.12 -19.78 -9.05
CA GLU A 284 34.95 -20.26 -7.93
C GLU A 284 34.20 -20.24 -6.59
N LEU A 285 33.48 -19.15 -6.30
CA LEU A 285 32.69 -19.05 -5.06
C LEU A 285 31.54 -20.06 -5.02
N VAL A 286 30.87 -20.31 -6.15
CA VAL A 286 29.85 -21.36 -6.29
C VAL A 286 30.48 -22.75 -6.14
N ALA A 287 31.62 -22.98 -6.78
CA ALA A 287 32.33 -24.25 -6.69
C ALA A 287 32.89 -24.55 -5.28
N ALA A 288 33.01 -23.53 -4.44
CA ALA A 288 33.36 -23.59 -3.02
C ALA A 288 32.14 -23.63 -2.08
N SER A 289 30.91 -23.69 -2.62
CA SER A 289 29.65 -23.61 -1.87
C SER A 289 29.52 -22.35 -1.00
N LEU A 290 30.19 -21.26 -1.39
CA LEU A 290 30.10 -19.96 -0.73
C LEU A 290 28.98 -19.08 -1.31
N LEU A 291 28.54 -19.38 -2.54
CA LEU A 291 27.35 -18.84 -3.17
C LEU A 291 26.45 -19.98 -3.64
N ALA A 292 25.15 -19.80 -3.54
CA ALA A 292 24.15 -20.63 -4.19
C ALA A 292 23.74 -19.98 -5.52
N VAL A 293 23.33 -20.81 -6.48
CA VAL A 293 22.81 -20.36 -7.78
C VAL A 293 21.35 -20.81 -7.90
N ASP A 294 20.48 -19.85 -8.21
CA ASP A 294 19.10 -20.07 -8.62
C ASP A 294 18.99 -19.69 -10.10
N THR A 295 18.90 -20.69 -10.98
CA THR A 295 18.71 -20.49 -12.43
C THR A 295 17.23 -20.47 -12.78
N THR A 296 16.78 -19.41 -13.44
CA THR A 296 15.49 -19.38 -14.15
C THR A 296 15.73 -19.62 -15.65
N ALA A 297 14.66 -19.68 -16.44
CA ALA A 297 14.76 -19.85 -17.89
C ALA A 297 15.46 -18.66 -18.59
N THR A 298 15.53 -17.50 -17.94
CA THR A 298 16.03 -16.24 -18.51
C THR A 298 17.24 -15.66 -17.77
N ASP A 299 17.40 -15.94 -16.48
CA ASP A 299 18.36 -15.26 -15.61
C ASP A 299 19.09 -16.22 -14.67
N THR A 300 20.35 -15.91 -14.36
CA THR A 300 21.15 -16.61 -13.33
C THR A 300 21.31 -15.68 -12.14
N LEU A 301 20.69 -16.05 -11.02
CA LEU A 301 20.79 -15.31 -9.77
C LEU A 301 21.70 -16.05 -8.80
N TYR A 302 22.59 -15.31 -8.16
CA TYR A 302 23.47 -15.77 -7.11
C TYR A 302 22.91 -15.34 -5.77
N ARG A 303 23.11 -16.15 -4.74
CA ARG A 303 22.65 -15.83 -3.39
C ARG A 303 23.68 -16.27 -2.36
N MET A 304 24.03 -15.38 -1.45
CA MET A 304 24.85 -15.72 -0.30
C MET A 304 23.95 -16.18 0.86
N LEU A 305 24.20 -17.37 1.38
CA LEU A 305 23.43 -17.89 2.51
C LEU A 305 23.68 -17.03 3.76
N ARG A 306 22.64 -16.70 4.53
CA ARG A 306 22.73 -15.85 5.74
C ARG A 306 23.88 -16.23 6.70
N PRO A 307 24.15 -17.52 7.02
CA PRO A 307 25.28 -17.85 7.89
C PRO A 307 26.64 -17.46 7.31
N LEU A 308 26.81 -17.55 5.98
CA LEU A 308 28.01 -17.12 5.27
C LEU A 308 28.11 -15.60 5.27
N ARG A 309 26.99 -14.94 4.96
CA ARG A 309 26.86 -13.47 4.97
C ARG A 309 27.21 -12.88 6.33
N ALA A 310 26.73 -13.47 7.42
CA ALA A 310 27.04 -13.01 8.78
C ALA A 310 28.54 -13.09 9.11
N VAL A 311 29.22 -14.15 8.69
CA VAL A 311 30.69 -14.28 8.86
C VAL A 311 31.43 -13.27 7.99
N ALA A 312 30.97 -13.06 6.76
CA ALA A 312 31.53 -12.08 5.83
C ALA A 312 31.37 -10.64 6.35
N LEU A 313 30.19 -10.28 6.85
CA LEU A 313 29.90 -8.98 7.45
C LEU A 313 30.67 -8.76 8.77
N ASP A 314 30.85 -9.76 9.66
CA ASP A 314 31.71 -9.60 10.84
C ASP A 314 33.18 -9.31 10.45
N ARG A 315 33.60 -9.84 9.30
CA ARG A 315 34.94 -9.56 8.75
C ARG A 315 35.04 -8.19 8.12
N LEU A 316 34.02 -7.78 7.39
CA LEU A 316 33.94 -6.48 6.72
C LEU A 316 33.71 -5.32 7.69
N GLY A 317 32.83 -5.49 8.69
CA GLY A 317 32.46 -4.53 9.75
C GLY A 317 33.57 -4.22 10.77
N ARG A 318 34.82 -4.43 10.37
CA ARG A 318 36.01 -3.85 11.00
C ARG A 318 36.45 -2.55 10.29
N ASP A 319 35.75 -2.16 9.22
CA ASP A 319 36.01 -0.97 8.40
C ASP A 319 34.68 -0.40 7.85
N ASP A 320 34.06 0.54 8.57
CA ASP A 320 32.77 1.14 8.20
C ASP A 320 32.84 1.90 6.85
N ASP A 321 34.01 2.43 6.49
CA ASP A 321 34.20 3.13 5.21
C ASP A 321 34.17 2.16 4.03
N ALA A 322 34.66 0.93 4.21
CA ALA A 322 34.60 -0.11 3.18
C ALA A 322 33.17 -0.61 2.93
N VAL A 323 32.33 -0.69 3.97
CA VAL A 323 30.91 -1.02 3.82
C VAL A 323 30.20 0.10 3.06
N ARG A 324 30.40 1.36 3.48
CA ARG A 324 29.79 2.53 2.84
C ARG A 324 30.16 2.66 1.37
N ASP A 325 31.43 2.38 1.01
CA ASP A 325 31.88 2.39 -0.39
C ASP A 325 31.13 1.34 -1.24
N VAL A 326 30.90 0.14 -0.69
CA VAL A 326 30.13 -0.89 -1.40
C VAL A 326 28.66 -0.51 -1.54
N GLU A 327 28.03 0.01 -0.48
CA GLU A 327 26.64 0.47 -0.53
C GLU A 327 26.45 1.60 -1.54
N SER A 328 27.41 2.53 -1.62
CA SER A 328 27.43 3.58 -2.64
C SER A 328 27.45 2.99 -4.06
N ARG A 329 28.26 1.96 -4.32
CA ARG A 329 28.30 1.29 -5.65
C ARG A 329 27.01 0.55 -5.97
N ILE A 330 26.36 -0.04 -4.96
CA ILE A 330 25.03 -0.66 -5.13
C ILE A 330 24.03 0.41 -5.54
N ALA A 331 24.01 1.56 -4.85
CA ALA A 331 23.15 2.68 -5.21
C ALA A 331 23.43 3.16 -6.65
N ASP A 332 24.69 3.33 -7.03
CA ASP A 332 25.08 3.70 -8.41
C ASP A 332 24.58 2.69 -9.45
N HIS A 333 24.68 1.39 -9.16
CA HIS A 333 24.21 0.35 -10.06
C HIS A 333 22.69 0.37 -10.23
N VAL A 334 21.95 0.50 -9.12
CA VAL A 334 20.49 0.59 -9.12
C VAL A 334 20.03 1.82 -9.88
N VAL A 335 20.63 2.97 -9.61
CA VAL A 335 20.37 4.24 -10.32
C VAL A 335 20.70 4.11 -11.80
N GLY A 336 21.83 3.49 -12.16
CA GLY A 336 22.22 3.26 -13.55
C GLY A 336 21.23 2.38 -14.32
N ARG A 337 20.71 1.32 -13.67
CA ARG A 337 19.65 0.48 -14.24
C ARG A 337 18.35 1.25 -14.41
N ALA A 338 17.96 2.04 -13.43
CA ALA A 338 16.76 2.86 -13.49
C ALA A 338 16.88 3.94 -14.59
N ALA A 339 18.01 4.63 -14.68
CA ALA A 339 18.29 5.65 -15.69
C ALA A 339 18.26 5.09 -17.13
N ALA A 340 18.70 3.84 -17.33
CA ALA A 340 18.60 3.18 -18.63
C ALA A 340 17.15 3.06 -19.12
N VAL A 341 16.17 2.94 -18.19
CA VAL A 341 14.75 2.94 -18.52
C VAL A 341 14.29 4.31 -19.02
N LEU A 342 14.70 5.40 -18.35
CA LEU A 342 14.36 6.78 -18.75
C LEU A 342 14.86 7.13 -20.15
N LEU A 343 15.97 6.52 -20.57
CA LEU A 343 16.61 6.76 -21.86
C LEU A 343 16.17 5.75 -22.96
N SER A 344 15.30 4.80 -22.62
CA SER A 344 14.85 3.74 -23.54
C SER A 344 13.67 4.18 -24.43
N SER A 345 13.50 3.51 -25.57
CA SER A 345 12.40 3.81 -26.50
C SER A 345 11.07 3.24 -26.02
N GLU A 346 9.92 3.86 -26.37
CA GLU A 346 8.57 3.41 -25.97
C GLU A 346 8.32 1.91 -26.27
N SER A 347 8.95 1.33 -27.30
CA SER A 347 8.78 -0.08 -27.66
C SER A 347 9.48 -1.07 -26.73
N ASP A 348 10.49 -0.63 -25.97
CA ASP A 348 11.28 -1.49 -25.09
C ASP A 348 10.66 -1.63 -23.69
N TRP A 349 9.61 -0.86 -23.38
CA TRP A 349 9.06 -0.72 -22.03
C TRP A 349 8.30 -1.97 -21.57
N ALA A 350 7.69 -2.71 -22.50
CA ALA A 350 6.98 -3.95 -22.19
C ALA A 350 7.89 -5.01 -21.56
N ASP A 351 9.17 -5.03 -21.94
CA ASP A 351 10.16 -5.97 -21.43
C ASP A 351 10.88 -5.43 -20.16
N GLN A 352 10.94 -4.11 -20.00
CA GLN A 352 11.65 -3.48 -18.87
C GLN A 352 10.78 -3.25 -17.64
N LEU A 353 9.47 -3.00 -17.80
CA LEU A 353 8.57 -2.72 -16.69
C LEU A 353 8.48 -3.88 -15.67
N PRO A 354 8.32 -5.16 -16.07
CA PRO A 354 8.32 -6.27 -15.11
C PRO A 354 9.62 -6.33 -14.30
N ARG A 355 10.77 -6.12 -14.96
CA ARG A 355 12.08 -6.11 -14.30
C ARG A 355 12.25 -4.95 -13.31
N LEU A 356 11.66 -3.81 -13.62
CA LEU A 356 11.66 -2.65 -12.73
C LEU A 356 10.80 -2.91 -11.49
N LEU A 357 9.61 -3.51 -11.69
CA LEU A 357 8.72 -3.89 -10.60
C LEU A 357 9.36 -4.96 -9.69
N ASP A 358 10.01 -5.98 -10.27
CA ASP A 358 10.75 -7.01 -9.52
C ASP A 358 11.92 -6.42 -8.70
N GLY A 359 12.49 -5.30 -9.17
CA GLY A 359 13.59 -4.57 -8.55
C GLY A 359 13.18 -3.51 -7.53
N TYR A 360 11.89 -3.33 -7.25
CA TYR A 360 11.38 -2.23 -6.42
C TYR A 360 12.04 -2.16 -5.03
N ASP A 361 12.16 -3.29 -4.33
CA ASP A 361 12.76 -3.33 -2.99
C ASP A 361 14.20 -2.78 -3.00
N ALA A 362 14.98 -3.11 -4.03
CA ALA A 362 16.36 -2.63 -4.17
C ALA A 362 16.40 -1.12 -4.48
N MET A 363 15.41 -0.61 -5.23
CA MET A 363 15.28 0.82 -5.51
C MET A 363 14.92 1.61 -4.25
N ILE A 364 13.95 1.17 -3.46
CA ILE A 364 13.58 1.85 -2.21
C ILE A 364 14.72 1.78 -1.18
N ALA A 365 15.40 0.64 -1.05
CA ALA A 365 16.56 0.52 -0.16
C ALA A 365 17.68 1.48 -0.57
N ALA A 366 18.01 1.55 -1.87
CA ALA A 366 18.98 2.51 -2.39
C ALA A 366 18.52 3.96 -2.15
N GLN A 367 17.24 4.27 -2.35
CA GLN A 367 16.69 5.61 -2.15
C GLN A 367 16.80 6.06 -0.69
N ARG A 368 16.47 5.19 0.27
CA ARG A 368 16.63 5.46 1.70
C ARG A 368 18.09 5.63 2.10
N TRP A 369 18.98 4.77 1.59
CA TRP A 369 20.41 4.88 1.85
C TRP A 369 20.99 6.21 1.33
N MET A 370 20.66 6.61 0.10
CA MET A 370 21.10 7.88 -0.49
C MET A 370 20.53 9.09 0.28
N LEU A 371 19.28 9.03 0.74
CA LEU A 371 18.69 10.08 1.58
C LEU A 371 19.46 10.31 2.87
N GLU A 372 20.03 9.25 3.47
CA GLU A 372 20.80 9.34 4.70
C GLU A 372 22.24 9.81 4.44
N HIS A 373 22.87 9.30 3.37
CA HIS A 373 24.32 9.39 3.18
C HIS A 373 24.78 10.39 2.11
N ASP A 374 23.95 10.77 1.14
CA ASP A 374 24.36 11.66 0.05
C ASP A 374 24.24 13.12 0.47
N ASP A 375 25.25 13.92 0.12
CA ASP A 375 25.20 15.37 0.20
C ASP A 375 24.50 15.96 -1.03
N GLU A 376 24.75 15.39 -2.20
CA GLU A 376 24.25 15.85 -3.51
C GLU A 376 23.00 15.08 -3.98
N PRO A 377 22.07 15.73 -4.70
CA PRO A 377 20.76 15.15 -5.03
C PRO A 377 20.73 14.21 -6.24
N ASP A 378 21.76 14.22 -7.10
CA ASP A 378 21.70 13.68 -8.46
C ASP A 378 21.17 12.25 -8.53
N ARG A 379 21.69 11.35 -7.68
CA ARG A 379 21.31 9.93 -7.69
C ARG A 379 19.87 9.72 -7.23
N SER A 380 19.48 10.41 -6.16
CA SER A 380 18.14 10.37 -5.59
C SER A 380 17.08 10.90 -6.56
N LEU A 381 17.34 12.04 -7.21
CA LEU A 381 16.39 12.62 -8.15
C LEU A 381 16.21 11.75 -9.39
N VAL A 382 17.31 11.18 -9.92
CA VAL A 382 17.23 10.24 -11.06
C VAL A 382 16.40 9.01 -10.71
N LEU A 383 16.63 8.40 -9.54
CA LEU A 383 15.91 7.19 -9.15
C LEU A 383 14.42 7.45 -8.92
N LEU A 384 14.09 8.53 -8.18
CA LEU A 384 12.71 8.95 -7.93
C LEU A 384 11.97 9.29 -9.23
N ALA A 385 12.67 9.87 -10.21
CA ALA A 385 12.13 10.14 -11.53
C ALA A 385 11.71 8.89 -12.31
N VAL A 386 12.11 7.68 -11.91
CA VAL A 386 11.70 6.40 -12.56
C VAL A 386 10.48 5.77 -11.87
N PHE A 387 10.19 6.15 -10.63
CA PHE A 387 9.06 5.57 -9.89
C PHE A 387 7.70 5.90 -10.49
N TRP A 388 7.57 6.84 -11.44
CA TRP A 388 6.32 7.07 -12.19
C TRP A 388 5.75 5.77 -12.80
N ALA A 389 6.61 4.83 -13.19
CA ALA A 389 6.21 3.54 -13.76
C ALA A 389 5.66 2.58 -12.70
N VAL A 390 6.14 2.69 -11.46
CA VAL A 390 5.73 1.86 -10.32
C VAL A 390 4.43 2.38 -9.71
N VAL A 391 4.32 3.70 -9.48
CA VAL A 391 3.23 4.33 -8.72
C VAL A 391 1.85 4.17 -9.37
N GLN A 392 1.81 3.98 -10.70
CA GLN A 392 0.58 3.73 -11.45
C GLN A 392 0.08 2.29 -11.28
N GLN A 393 0.93 1.39 -10.79
CA GLN A 393 0.61 -0.02 -10.58
C GLN A 393 0.45 -0.32 -9.08
N LEU A 394 1.43 0.06 -8.23
CA LEU A 394 1.52 -0.28 -6.80
C LEU A 394 2.32 0.80 -6.01
N HIS A 395 2.39 0.67 -4.67
CA HIS A 395 3.31 1.41 -3.77
C HIS A 395 3.27 2.96 -3.75
N ARG A 396 2.19 3.59 -4.25
CA ARG A 396 2.03 5.06 -4.27
C ARG A 396 2.22 5.76 -2.91
N ALA A 397 1.89 5.12 -1.78
CA ALA A 397 2.05 5.71 -0.45
C ALA A 397 3.52 5.79 -0.03
N GLU A 398 4.24 4.67 -0.12
CA GLU A 398 5.68 4.61 0.20
C GLU A 398 6.50 5.51 -0.74
N VAL A 399 6.17 5.52 -2.04
CA VAL A 399 6.84 6.43 -2.98
C VAL A 399 6.51 7.90 -2.69
N ALA A 400 5.28 8.22 -2.25
CA ALA A 400 4.95 9.60 -1.85
C ALA A 400 5.78 10.04 -0.65
N GLU A 401 5.86 9.21 0.39
CA GLU A 401 6.59 9.52 1.62
C GLU A 401 8.09 9.71 1.35
N VAL A 402 8.72 8.74 0.66
CA VAL A 402 10.14 8.83 0.33
C VAL A 402 10.39 10.01 -0.62
N GLY A 403 9.48 10.25 -1.57
CA GLY A 403 9.56 11.38 -2.48
C GLY A 403 9.45 12.74 -1.79
N GLU A 404 8.59 12.86 -0.78
CA GLU A 404 8.49 14.05 0.08
C GLU A 404 9.81 14.33 0.79
N GLN A 405 10.42 13.31 1.39
CA GLN A 405 11.72 13.44 2.07
C GLN A 405 12.83 13.90 1.12
N VAL A 406 12.85 13.39 -0.11
CA VAL A 406 13.80 13.82 -1.15
C VAL A 406 13.60 15.29 -1.53
N LEU A 407 12.36 15.69 -1.82
CA LEU A 407 12.06 17.06 -2.23
C LEU A 407 12.23 18.07 -1.08
N GLU A 408 12.03 17.66 0.17
CA GLU A 408 12.29 18.49 1.35
C GLU A 408 13.80 18.69 1.59
N ARG A 409 14.59 17.61 1.48
CA ARG A 409 16.06 17.68 1.63
C ARG A 409 16.72 18.52 0.53
N TRP A 410 16.25 18.38 -0.71
CA TRP A 410 16.78 19.08 -1.87
C TRP A 410 15.67 19.84 -2.63
N PRO A 411 15.30 21.05 -2.17
CA PRO A 411 14.11 21.76 -2.65
C PRO A 411 14.33 22.61 -3.91
N ASP A 412 15.53 22.65 -4.50
CA ASP A 412 15.84 23.53 -5.64
C ASP A 412 15.31 22.95 -6.97
N PRO A 413 14.27 23.56 -7.58
CA PRO A 413 13.65 23.06 -8.81
C PRO A 413 14.50 23.23 -10.06
N THR A 414 15.64 23.93 -9.97
CA THR A 414 16.59 24.08 -11.08
C THR A 414 17.57 22.92 -11.18
N THR A 415 17.60 22.04 -10.17
CA THR A 415 18.44 20.83 -10.15
C THR A 415 17.99 19.84 -11.23
N PRO A 416 18.91 19.21 -11.99
CA PRO A 416 18.55 18.17 -12.96
C PRO A 416 17.69 17.06 -12.35
N PHE A 417 16.69 16.60 -13.10
CA PHE A 417 15.69 15.59 -12.69
C PHE A 417 14.77 15.95 -11.52
N TRP A 418 14.93 17.12 -10.88
CA TRP A 418 14.04 17.55 -9.80
C TRP A 418 12.58 17.61 -10.26
N VAL A 419 12.35 18.16 -11.45
CA VAL A 419 10.99 18.32 -12.00
C VAL A 419 10.37 16.96 -12.36
N ASP A 420 11.17 15.99 -12.80
CA ASP A 420 10.73 14.62 -13.07
C ASP A 420 10.37 13.86 -11.77
N ALA A 421 11.18 14.03 -10.73
CA ALA A 421 10.88 13.53 -9.39
C ALA A 421 9.59 14.16 -8.83
N ALA A 422 9.45 15.49 -8.92
CA ALA A 422 8.23 16.21 -8.52
C ALA A 422 6.99 15.76 -9.31
N ALA A 423 7.13 15.43 -10.60
CA ALA A 423 6.04 14.86 -11.39
C ALA A 423 5.57 13.50 -10.87
N THR A 424 6.49 12.67 -10.39
CA THR A 424 6.18 11.39 -9.75
C THR A 424 5.44 11.60 -8.43
N VAL A 425 5.92 12.50 -7.56
CA VAL A 425 5.27 12.80 -6.27
C VAL A 425 3.88 13.42 -6.47
N ALA A 426 3.73 14.36 -7.41
CA ALA A 426 2.42 14.94 -7.74
C ALA A 426 1.42 13.89 -8.26
N THR A 427 1.92 12.89 -9.01
CA THR A 427 1.10 11.73 -9.43
C THR A 427 0.68 10.90 -8.23
N CYS A 428 1.57 10.66 -7.27
CA CYS A 428 1.23 9.95 -6.03
C CYS A 428 0.15 10.69 -5.23
N TYR A 429 0.30 12.00 -5.03
CA TYR A 429 -0.72 12.83 -4.37
C TYR A 429 -2.08 12.73 -5.05
N GLN A 430 -2.10 12.80 -6.39
CA GLN A 430 -3.32 12.64 -7.16
C GLN A 430 -3.95 11.25 -6.93
N LEU A 431 -3.16 10.19 -6.94
CA LEU A 431 -3.62 8.81 -6.75
C LEU A 431 -4.06 8.52 -5.30
N LEU A 432 -3.49 9.23 -4.33
CA LEU A 432 -3.84 9.17 -2.91
C LEU A 432 -5.00 10.11 -2.54
N GLY A 433 -5.54 10.88 -3.50
CA GLY A 433 -6.62 11.83 -3.25
C GLY A 433 -6.21 13.13 -2.55
N ARG A 434 -4.91 13.39 -2.38
CA ARG A 434 -4.35 14.66 -1.89
C ARG A 434 -4.34 15.70 -3.02
N LEU A 435 -5.54 16.06 -3.49
CA LEU A 435 -5.71 16.80 -4.74
C LEU A 435 -5.08 18.21 -4.68
N ASP A 436 -5.23 18.93 -3.57
CA ASP A 436 -4.65 20.27 -3.40
C ASP A 436 -3.12 20.23 -3.44
N ASP A 437 -2.51 19.26 -2.76
CA ASP A 437 -1.06 19.05 -2.78
C ASP A 437 -0.58 18.71 -4.20
N ALA A 438 -1.33 17.84 -4.92
CA ALA A 438 -1.03 17.49 -6.30
C ALA A 438 -1.03 18.72 -7.21
N VAL A 439 -2.06 19.58 -7.09
CA VAL A 439 -2.18 20.81 -7.90
C VAL A 439 -1.08 21.80 -7.55
N ALA A 440 -0.80 22.02 -6.26
CA ALA A 440 0.23 22.95 -5.80
C ALA A 440 1.62 22.54 -6.32
N LEU A 441 2.04 21.30 -6.04
CA LEU A 441 3.35 20.80 -6.47
C LEU A 441 3.47 20.78 -7.99
N ALA A 442 2.44 20.29 -8.69
CA ALA A 442 2.51 20.17 -10.14
C ALA A 442 2.59 21.53 -10.84
N THR A 443 1.88 22.55 -10.33
CA THR A 443 1.91 23.90 -10.87
C THR A 443 3.30 24.52 -10.72
N THR A 444 3.90 24.45 -9.52
CA THR A 444 5.23 25.00 -9.24
C THR A 444 6.33 24.29 -10.04
N ALA A 445 6.27 22.96 -10.12
CA ALA A 445 7.24 22.19 -10.89
C ALA A 445 7.16 22.48 -12.39
N LEU A 446 5.97 22.76 -12.92
CA LEU A 446 5.75 23.05 -14.34
C LEU A 446 6.46 24.33 -14.81
N GLU A 447 6.68 25.30 -13.92
CA GLU A 447 7.42 26.53 -14.21
C GLU A 447 8.90 26.29 -14.56
N HIS A 448 9.44 25.12 -14.20
CA HIS A 448 10.84 24.75 -14.35
C HIS A 448 11.05 23.57 -15.32
N ALA A 449 9.99 23.14 -16.03
CA ALA A 449 9.97 21.87 -16.76
C ALA A 449 10.64 21.89 -18.14
N ASP A 450 11.17 23.03 -18.59
CA ASP A 450 11.73 23.22 -19.95
C ASP A 450 12.89 22.25 -20.29
N GLY A 451 13.55 21.67 -19.28
CA GLY A 451 14.65 20.72 -19.45
C GLY A 451 14.24 19.24 -19.57
N SER A 452 12.98 18.89 -19.33
CA SER A 452 12.50 17.50 -19.34
C SER A 452 11.54 17.20 -20.49
N VAL A 453 11.67 16.01 -21.08
CA VAL A 453 10.75 15.51 -22.11
C VAL A 453 9.43 14.99 -21.50
N PHE A 454 9.51 14.33 -20.34
CA PHE A 454 8.38 13.62 -19.74
C PHE A 454 7.68 14.44 -18.66
N ALA A 455 8.41 15.19 -17.84
CA ALA A 455 7.83 15.91 -16.71
C ALA A 455 6.73 16.91 -17.12
N PRO A 456 6.88 17.75 -18.17
CA PRO A 456 5.81 18.66 -18.59
C PRO A 456 4.50 17.96 -18.96
N VAL A 457 4.58 16.72 -19.45
CA VAL A 457 3.43 15.91 -19.84
C VAL A 457 2.80 15.27 -18.60
N THR A 458 3.62 14.66 -17.74
CA THR A 458 3.17 14.00 -16.51
C THR A 458 2.57 14.97 -15.51
N LEU A 459 3.17 16.14 -15.32
CA LEU A 459 2.65 17.22 -14.46
C LEU A 459 1.28 17.71 -14.94
N ARG A 460 1.12 17.95 -16.25
CA ARG A 460 -0.17 18.34 -16.83
C ARG A 460 -1.22 17.25 -16.71
N ARG A 461 -0.84 15.98 -16.83
CA ARG A 461 -1.74 14.86 -16.58
C ARG A 461 -2.18 14.81 -15.11
N ALA A 462 -1.26 14.99 -14.17
CA ALA A 462 -1.58 15.05 -12.73
C ALA A 462 -2.52 16.23 -12.42
N LEU A 463 -2.24 17.42 -12.96
CA LEU A 463 -3.12 18.59 -12.86
C LEU A 463 -4.51 18.32 -13.44
N ALA A 464 -4.58 17.72 -14.64
CA ALA A 464 -5.83 17.42 -15.30
C ALA A 464 -6.69 16.44 -14.48
N GLN A 465 -6.08 15.35 -13.99
CA GLN A 465 -6.77 14.36 -13.17
C GLN A 465 -7.20 14.93 -11.81
N ALA A 466 -6.36 15.74 -11.16
CA ALA A 466 -6.68 16.37 -9.88
C ALA A 466 -7.82 17.40 -10.04
N THR A 467 -7.71 18.33 -11.00
CA THR A 467 -8.73 19.36 -11.25
C THR A 467 -10.06 18.76 -11.71
N ARG A 468 -10.04 17.66 -12.49
CA ARG A 468 -11.23 16.88 -12.82
C ARG A 468 -11.94 16.39 -11.56
N ARG A 469 -11.20 15.78 -10.63
CA ARG A 469 -11.74 15.27 -9.35
C ARG A 469 -12.19 16.36 -8.39
N MET A 470 -11.64 17.57 -8.51
CA MET A 470 -12.12 18.76 -7.80
C MET A 470 -13.40 19.37 -8.42
N GLY A 471 -13.96 18.78 -9.47
CA GLY A 471 -15.16 19.31 -10.15
C GLY A 471 -14.87 20.52 -11.04
N ARG A 472 -13.68 20.61 -11.63
CA ARG A 472 -13.24 21.72 -12.52
C ARG A 472 -12.96 21.20 -13.94
N PRO A 473 -13.97 20.70 -14.67
CA PRO A 473 -13.78 19.93 -15.91
C PRO A 473 -13.22 20.76 -17.08
N GLU A 474 -13.52 22.06 -17.18
CA GLU A 474 -12.94 22.91 -18.23
C GLU A 474 -11.42 23.09 -18.04
N GLU A 475 -11.00 23.23 -16.79
CA GLU A 475 -9.58 23.33 -16.43
C GLU A 475 -8.85 22.00 -16.71
N ALA A 476 -9.46 20.88 -16.32
CA ALA A 476 -8.94 19.55 -16.63
C ALA A 476 -8.75 19.33 -18.13
N ARG A 477 -9.77 19.66 -18.95
CA ARG A 477 -9.69 19.56 -20.41
C ARG A 477 -8.55 20.40 -20.97
N ARG A 478 -8.35 21.63 -20.47
CA ARG A 478 -7.24 22.50 -20.90
C ARG A 478 -5.90 21.83 -20.62
N TRP A 479 -5.71 21.28 -19.42
CA TRP A 479 -4.46 20.61 -19.05
C TRP A 479 -4.19 19.36 -19.90
N PHE A 480 -5.20 18.53 -20.18
CA PHE A 480 -5.05 17.41 -21.12
C PHE A 480 -4.66 17.86 -22.53
N ALA A 481 -5.34 18.88 -23.07
CA ALA A 481 -5.07 19.41 -24.40
C ALA A 481 -3.64 19.97 -24.52
N GLU A 482 -3.21 20.76 -23.55
CA GLU A 482 -1.85 21.29 -23.49
C GLU A 482 -0.81 20.18 -23.37
N GLY A 483 -1.03 19.20 -22.48
CA GLY A 483 -0.12 18.06 -22.30
C GLY A 483 -0.02 17.20 -23.55
N ALA A 484 -1.14 16.95 -24.24
CA ALA A 484 -1.15 16.25 -25.53
C ALA A 484 -0.38 17.00 -26.61
N SER A 485 -0.48 18.33 -26.64
CA SER A 485 0.27 19.17 -27.58
C SER A 485 1.78 19.10 -27.33
N VAL A 486 2.20 19.13 -26.06
CA VAL A 486 3.62 19.01 -25.68
C VAL A 486 4.16 17.61 -25.99
N ALA A 487 3.38 16.57 -25.70
CA ALA A 487 3.76 15.18 -25.93
C ALA A 487 3.85 14.81 -27.42
N ALA A 488 3.08 15.46 -28.30
CA ALA A 488 2.90 15.04 -29.69
C ALA A 488 4.20 14.88 -30.50
N ALA A 489 5.24 15.68 -30.20
CA ALA A 489 6.51 15.63 -30.93
C ALA A 489 7.50 14.59 -30.37
N ASN A 490 7.43 14.29 -29.07
CA ASN A 490 8.47 13.53 -28.38
C ASN A 490 7.99 12.19 -27.79
N VAL A 491 6.72 12.10 -27.41
CA VAL A 491 6.12 10.96 -26.72
C VAL A 491 4.71 10.68 -27.29
N PRO A 492 4.61 10.27 -28.57
CA PRO A 492 3.34 10.18 -29.30
C PRO A 492 2.38 9.13 -28.70
N GLY A 493 2.88 8.10 -28.02
CA GLY A 493 2.05 7.15 -27.28
C GLY A 493 1.28 7.84 -26.15
N LEU A 494 2.00 8.61 -25.32
CA LEU A 494 1.41 9.37 -24.22
C LEU A 494 0.52 10.52 -24.72
N ALA A 495 0.88 11.17 -25.83
CA ALA A 495 0.03 12.18 -26.46
C ALA A 495 -1.37 11.63 -26.81
N ARG A 496 -1.45 10.39 -27.31
CA ARG A 496 -2.74 9.74 -27.59
C ARG A 496 -3.53 9.45 -26.32
N VAL A 497 -2.87 9.02 -25.25
CA VAL A 497 -3.53 8.81 -23.94
C VAL A 497 -4.17 10.12 -23.45
N LEU A 498 -3.43 11.23 -23.45
CA LEU A 498 -3.97 12.52 -23.01
C LEU A 498 -5.10 13.03 -23.91
N ARG A 499 -5.08 12.76 -25.23
CA ARG A 499 -6.20 13.11 -26.13
C ARG A 499 -7.43 12.24 -25.90
N VAL A 500 -7.25 10.98 -25.54
CA VAL A 500 -8.37 10.12 -25.14
C VAL A 500 -9.02 10.69 -23.87
N ASP A 501 -8.21 11.05 -22.88
CA ASP A 501 -8.71 11.66 -21.63
C ASP A 501 -9.37 13.03 -21.89
N GLU A 502 -8.82 13.85 -22.79
CA GLU A 502 -9.46 15.10 -23.25
C GLU A 502 -10.83 14.84 -23.89
N ALA A 503 -10.98 13.79 -24.70
CA ALA A 503 -12.24 13.44 -25.33
C ALA A 503 -13.31 13.02 -24.30
N ILE A 504 -12.92 12.31 -23.24
CA ILE A 504 -13.82 12.04 -22.11
C ILE A 504 -14.29 13.37 -21.48
N MET A 505 -13.39 14.35 -21.34
CA MET A 505 -13.77 15.67 -20.81
C MET A 505 -14.68 16.46 -21.73
N LEU A 506 -14.49 16.39 -23.05
CA LEU A 506 -15.42 16.97 -24.01
C LEU A 506 -16.82 16.37 -23.84
N ALA A 507 -16.93 15.05 -23.70
CA ALA A 507 -18.20 14.40 -23.49
C ALA A 507 -18.85 14.77 -22.15
N GLU A 508 -18.08 14.89 -21.07
CA GLU A 508 -18.59 15.36 -19.77
C GLU A 508 -19.09 16.81 -19.82
N LEU A 509 -18.49 17.66 -20.65
CA LEU A 509 -18.94 19.02 -20.91
C LEU A 509 -20.11 19.11 -21.91
N GLY A 510 -20.58 17.97 -22.44
CA GLY A 510 -21.73 17.86 -23.35
C GLY A 510 -21.39 17.77 -24.84
N ASP A 511 -20.12 17.85 -25.23
CA ASP A 511 -19.67 17.81 -26.63
C ASP A 511 -19.35 16.38 -27.11
N THR A 512 -20.33 15.47 -26.99
CA THR A 512 -20.19 14.03 -27.30
C THR A 512 -19.84 13.76 -28.78
N ASP A 513 -20.32 14.60 -29.70
CA ASP A 513 -20.03 14.50 -31.14
C ASP A 513 -18.57 14.81 -31.47
N GLN A 514 -17.97 15.78 -30.76
CA GLN A 514 -16.56 16.09 -30.92
C GLN A 514 -15.71 15.00 -30.28
N ALA A 515 -16.06 14.57 -29.07
CA ALA A 515 -15.40 13.47 -28.38
C ALA A 515 -15.33 12.20 -29.25
N THR A 516 -16.46 11.79 -29.84
CA THR A 516 -16.54 10.61 -30.72
C THR A 516 -15.61 10.73 -31.93
N ARG A 517 -15.60 11.88 -32.62
CA ARG A 517 -14.72 12.12 -33.77
C ARG A 517 -13.24 12.05 -33.40
N VAL A 518 -12.87 12.58 -32.23
CA VAL A 518 -11.48 12.51 -31.74
C VAL A 518 -11.08 11.06 -31.47
N LEU A 519 -11.93 10.31 -30.79
CA LEU A 519 -11.66 8.90 -30.45
C LEU A 519 -11.59 8.00 -31.69
N ASP A 520 -12.48 8.20 -32.66
CA ASP A 520 -12.46 7.44 -33.93
C ASP A 520 -11.14 7.69 -34.68
N ALA A 521 -10.69 8.94 -34.77
CA ALA A 521 -9.42 9.28 -35.42
C ALA A 521 -8.21 8.63 -34.70
N ILE A 522 -8.22 8.58 -33.37
CA ILE A 522 -7.17 7.94 -32.57
C ILE A 522 -7.18 6.42 -32.78
N ALA A 523 -8.35 5.78 -32.75
CA ALA A 523 -8.49 4.34 -32.97
C ALA A 523 -8.04 3.92 -34.38
N ASP A 524 -8.40 4.69 -35.41
CA ASP A 524 -7.99 4.46 -36.79
C ASP A 524 -6.48 4.62 -36.99
N GLU A 525 -5.88 5.64 -36.36
CA GLU A 525 -4.43 5.82 -36.39
C GLU A 525 -3.71 4.69 -35.65
N ALA A 526 -4.14 4.35 -34.43
CA ALA A 526 -3.56 3.28 -33.62
C ALA A 526 -3.66 1.91 -34.33
N SER A 527 -4.75 1.68 -35.07
CA SER A 527 -4.91 0.48 -35.91
C SER A 527 -3.89 0.44 -37.05
N ARG A 528 -3.62 1.58 -37.70
CA ARG A 528 -2.65 1.67 -38.80
C ARG A 528 -1.20 1.53 -38.32
N THR A 529 -0.88 2.00 -37.12
CA THR A 529 0.47 1.95 -36.56
C THR A 529 0.75 0.69 -35.73
N GLY A 530 -0.27 -0.11 -35.43
CA GLY A 530 -0.12 -1.30 -34.58
C GLY A 530 -0.07 -0.99 -33.09
N ALA A 531 -0.45 0.21 -32.66
CA ALA A 531 -0.48 0.62 -31.25
C ALA A 531 -1.71 0.03 -30.53
N THR A 532 -1.67 -1.28 -30.22
CA THR A 532 -2.81 -2.06 -29.69
C THR A 532 -3.36 -1.51 -28.38
N ILE A 533 -2.51 -1.11 -27.43
CA ILE A 533 -2.93 -0.53 -26.15
C ILE A 533 -3.67 0.80 -26.36
N ASN A 534 -3.14 1.70 -27.19
CA ASN A 534 -3.81 2.98 -27.47
C ASN A 534 -5.17 2.78 -28.16
N ARG A 535 -5.28 1.78 -29.05
CA ARG A 535 -6.54 1.43 -29.70
C ARG A 535 -7.57 0.91 -28.69
N ALA A 536 -7.17 -0.05 -27.84
CA ALA A 536 -8.03 -0.57 -26.78
C ALA A 536 -8.49 0.54 -25.83
N TRP A 537 -7.59 1.46 -25.44
CA TRP A 537 -7.94 2.60 -24.60
C TRP A 537 -8.93 3.56 -25.26
N ALA A 538 -8.76 3.85 -26.55
CA ALA A 538 -9.73 4.65 -27.30
C ALA A 538 -11.12 3.97 -27.34
N HIS A 539 -11.18 2.65 -27.48
CA HIS A 539 -12.45 1.90 -27.43
C HIS A 539 -13.10 1.90 -26.04
N CYS A 540 -12.31 1.82 -24.96
CA CYS A 540 -12.80 2.01 -23.59
C CYS A 540 -13.48 3.39 -23.46
N ALA A 541 -12.81 4.45 -23.91
CA ALA A 541 -13.36 5.80 -23.86
C ALA A 541 -14.59 6.00 -24.77
N ARG A 542 -14.67 5.34 -25.93
CA ARG A 542 -15.88 5.39 -26.78
C ARG A 542 -17.10 4.83 -26.07
N ALA A 543 -16.93 3.78 -25.29
CA ALA A 543 -18.01 3.26 -24.45
C ALA A 543 -18.43 4.30 -23.39
N THR A 544 -17.47 5.02 -22.77
CA THR A 544 -17.77 6.11 -21.82
C THR A 544 -18.52 7.26 -22.48
N VAL A 545 -18.08 7.70 -23.67
CA VAL A 545 -18.77 8.76 -24.44
C VAL A 545 -20.18 8.33 -24.84
N ALA A 546 -20.36 7.07 -25.26
CA ALA A 546 -21.67 6.51 -25.56
C ALA A 546 -22.60 6.53 -24.34
N TRP A 547 -22.09 6.18 -23.16
CA TRP A 547 -22.86 6.24 -21.92
C TRP A 547 -23.26 7.68 -21.55
N LEU A 548 -22.33 8.64 -21.63
CA LEU A 548 -22.62 10.06 -21.37
C LEU A 548 -23.61 10.65 -22.38
N ALA A 549 -23.60 10.17 -23.63
CA ALA A 549 -24.55 10.54 -24.67
C ALA A 549 -25.93 9.85 -24.53
N ALA A 550 -26.11 8.97 -23.54
CA ALA A 550 -27.27 8.08 -23.41
C ALA A 550 -27.53 7.24 -24.68
N ASP A 551 -26.46 6.82 -25.37
CA ASP A 551 -26.53 5.95 -26.54
C ASP A 551 -26.82 4.50 -26.10
N PRO A 552 -27.88 3.86 -26.64
CA PRO A 552 -28.26 2.49 -26.25
C PRO A 552 -27.20 1.42 -26.54
N THR A 553 -26.18 1.74 -27.34
CA THR A 553 -25.07 0.83 -27.66
C THR A 553 -23.92 0.89 -26.64
N ALA A 554 -24.01 1.72 -25.59
CA ALA A 554 -22.95 1.87 -24.59
C ALA A 554 -22.53 0.54 -23.93
N ALA A 555 -23.50 -0.29 -23.53
CA ALA A 555 -23.23 -1.60 -22.93
C ALA A 555 -22.62 -2.61 -23.91
N GLU A 556 -22.95 -2.53 -25.20
CA GLU A 556 -22.34 -3.36 -26.25
C GLU A 556 -20.88 -2.95 -26.47
N ARG A 557 -20.62 -1.63 -26.55
CA ARG A 557 -19.27 -1.08 -26.70
C ARG A 557 -18.37 -1.41 -25.51
N ALA A 558 -18.90 -1.34 -24.29
CA ALA A 558 -18.16 -1.72 -23.09
C ALA A 558 -17.74 -3.21 -23.12
N ARG A 559 -18.63 -4.13 -23.53
CA ARG A 559 -18.29 -5.56 -23.71
C ARG A 559 -17.22 -5.76 -24.78
N ALA A 560 -17.33 -5.09 -25.92
CA ALA A 560 -16.31 -5.18 -26.97
C ALA A 560 -14.92 -4.69 -26.49
N ALA A 561 -14.89 -3.63 -25.66
CA ALA A 561 -13.66 -3.13 -25.06
C ALA A 561 -13.05 -4.09 -24.03
N ILE A 562 -13.89 -4.83 -23.26
CA ILE A 562 -13.45 -5.90 -22.36
C ILE A 562 -12.79 -7.02 -23.17
N ASP A 563 -13.45 -7.51 -24.22
CA ASP A 563 -12.97 -8.62 -25.04
C ASP A 563 -11.64 -8.28 -25.74
N GLU A 564 -11.52 -7.07 -26.29
CA GLU A 564 -10.27 -6.61 -26.88
C GLU A 564 -9.17 -6.53 -25.83
N SER A 565 -9.43 -5.90 -24.69
CA SER A 565 -8.45 -5.74 -23.60
C SER A 565 -7.94 -7.08 -23.10
N ARG A 566 -8.80 -8.10 -22.98
CA ARG A 566 -8.43 -9.49 -22.67
C ARG A 566 -7.53 -10.12 -23.73
N SER A 567 -7.87 -9.93 -25.01
CA SER A 567 -7.11 -10.51 -26.12
C SER A 567 -5.65 -10.03 -26.20
N ILE A 568 -5.38 -8.82 -25.66
CA ILE A 568 -4.04 -8.22 -25.63
C ILE A 568 -3.41 -8.21 -24.23
N GLY A 569 -4.05 -8.81 -23.22
CA GLY A 569 -3.56 -8.82 -21.84
C GLY A 569 -3.54 -7.44 -21.16
N TYR A 570 -4.35 -6.48 -21.61
CA TYR A 570 -4.39 -5.12 -21.07
C TYR A 570 -5.35 -5.00 -19.89
N ALA A 571 -4.88 -5.40 -18.70
CA ALA A 571 -5.68 -5.46 -17.48
C ALA A 571 -6.36 -4.13 -17.09
N ALA A 572 -5.68 -3.00 -17.25
CA ALA A 572 -6.25 -1.69 -16.90
C ALA A 572 -7.49 -1.36 -17.75
N GLY A 573 -7.46 -1.66 -19.06
CA GLY A 573 -8.61 -1.47 -19.95
C GLY A 573 -9.78 -2.41 -19.64
N GLU A 574 -9.48 -3.65 -19.26
CA GLU A 574 -10.48 -4.63 -18.83
C GLU A 574 -11.24 -4.15 -17.58
N LEU A 575 -10.50 -3.81 -16.50
CA LEU A 575 -11.10 -3.39 -15.23
C LEU A 575 -11.89 -2.08 -15.39
N TYR A 576 -11.36 -1.11 -16.14
CA TYR A 576 -12.08 0.13 -16.46
C TYR A 576 -13.40 -0.15 -17.19
N SER A 577 -13.37 -1.03 -18.20
CA SER A 577 -14.55 -1.34 -19.01
C SER A 577 -15.59 -2.19 -18.26
N LEU A 578 -15.17 -3.07 -17.35
CA LEU A 578 -16.06 -3.81 -16.46
C LEU A 578 -16.80 -2.87 -15.50
N ARG A 579 -16.08 -1.92 -14.89
CA ARG A 579 -16.69 -0.88 -14.05
C ARG A 579 -17.71 -0.07 -14.84
N LEU A 580 -17.34 0.37 -16.05
CA LEU A 580 -18.24 1.11 -16.94
C LEU A 580 -19.48 0.29 -17.31
N LEU A 581 -19.31 -0.99 -17.66
CA LEU A 581 -20.42 -1.89 -17.98
C LEU A 581 -21.39 -2.01 -16.80
N GLY A 582 -20.87 -2.12 -15.57
CA GLY A 582 -21.67 -2.08 -14.34
C GLY A 582 -22.51 -0.81 -14.25
N ALA A 583 -21.89 0.36 -14.38
CA ALA A 583 -22.57 1.66 -14.34
C ALA A 583 -23.66 1.80 -15.42
N VAL A 584 -23.35 1.44 -16.68
CA VAL A 584 -24.33 1.51 -17.78
C VAL A 584 -25.52 0.59 -17.52
N LEU A 585 -25.28 -0.64 -17.04
CA LEU A 585 -26.36 -1.60 -16.79
C LEU A 585 -27.23 -1.20 -15.58
N ILE A 586 -26.67 -0.52 -14.58
CA ILE A 586 -27.42 0.10 -13.48
C ILE A 586 -28.38 1.17 -14.02
N ASP A 587 -27.89 2.09 -14.85
CA ASP A 587 -28.70 3.15 -15.46
C ASP A 587 -29.84 2.58 -16.33
N ASP A 588 -29.54 1.53 -17.08
CA ASP A 588 -30.49 0.78 -17.92
C ASP A 588 -31.52 -0.04 -17.11
N GLY A 589 -31.40 -0.11 -15.77
CA GLY A 589 -32.26 -0.91 -14.90
C GLY A 589 -32.04 -2.43 -14.99
N LYS A 590 -30.94 -2.88 -15.62
CA LYS A 590 -30.60 -4.30 -15.83
C LYS A 590 -29.80 -4.87 -14.66
N LEU A 591 -30.42 -4.89 -13.48
CA LEU A 591 -29.73 -5.14 -12.20
C LEU A 591 -28.98 -6.50 -12.14
N ALA A 592 -29.57 -7.60 -12.62
CA ALA A 592 -28.91 -8.92 -12.61
C ALA A 592 -27.65 -8.97 -13.51
N ALA A 593 -27.71 -8.32 -14.68
CA ALA A 593 -26.57 -8.22 -15.57
C ALA A 593 -25.48 -7.30 -14.99
N ALA A 594 -25.89 -6.20 -14.33
CA ALA A 594 -24.97 -5.31 -13.63
C ALA A 594 -24.27 -6.03 -12.46
N ALA A 595 -25.02 -6.81 -11.66
CA ALA A 595 -24.47 -7.65 -10.59
C ALA A 595 -23.36 -8.57 -11.11
N SER A 596 -23.61 -9.22 -12.26
CA SER A 596 -22.63 -10.09 -12.91
C SER A 596 -21.37 -9.35 -13.33
N ALA A 597 -21.49 -8.15 -13.90
CA ALA A 597 -20.35 -7.32 -14.30
C ALA A 597 -19.53 -6.84 -13.08
N VAL A 598 -20.19 -6.47 -11.98
CA VAL A 598 -19.51 -6.03 -10.74
C VAL A 598 -18.82 -7.21 -10.04
N LEU A 599 -19.41 -8.42 -10.05
CA LEU A 599 -18.75 -9.63 -9.57
C LEU A 599 -17.50 -9.97 -10.39
N GLU A 600 -17.57 -9.82 -11.71
CA GLU A 600 -16.43 -10.04 -12.61
C GLU A 600 -15.31 -9.01 -12.35
N LEU A 601 -15.66 -7.75 -12.11
CA LEU A 601 -14.72 -6.72 -11.66
C LEU A 601 -14.05 -7.11 -10.34
N GLN A 602 -14.84 -7.51 -9.33
CA GLN A 602 -14.32 -7.93 -8.03
C GLN A 602 -13.34 -9.11 -8.17
N ASN A 603 -13.71 -10.13 -8.94
CA ASN A 603 -12.84 -11.28 -9.17
C ASN A 603 -11.54 -10.88 -9.88
N GLY A 604 -11.63 -10.02 -10.90
CA GLY A 604 -10.47 -9.52 -11.62
C GLY A 604 -9.49 -8.73 -10.75
N LEU A 605 -10.00 -7.94 -9.80
CA LEU A 605 -9.18 -7.24 -8.80
C LEU A 605 -8.53 -8.20 -7.81
N LEU A 606 -9.27 -9.21 -7.33
CA LEU A 606 -8.77 -10.20 -6.37
C LEU A 606 -7.69 -11.09 -6.96
N GLU A 607 -7.84 -11.52 -8.21
CA GLU A 607 -6.82 -12.29 -8.93
C GLU A 607 -5.51 -11.51 -9.07
N ARG A 608 -5.61 -10.20 -9.31
CA ARG A 608 -4.48 -9.28 -9.48
C ARG A 608 -3.99 -8.69 -8.18
N ARG A 609 -4.56 -9.11 -7.04
CA ARG A 609 -4.22 -8.65 -5.69
C ARG A 609 -4.42 -7.14 -5.50
N ALA A 610 -5.16 -6.47 -6.38
CA ALA A 610 -5.38 -5.01 -6.39
C ALA A 610 -6.55 -4.59 -5.48
N ALA A 611 -6.53 -4.98 -4.20
CA ALA A 611 -7.63 -4.69 -3.28
C ALA A 611 -7.80 -3.19 -2.96
N LEU A 612 -6.81 -2.35 -3.28
CA LEU A 612 -6.93 -0.89 -3.19
C LEU A 612 -8.05 -0.28 -4.05
N ASP A 613 -8.52 -0.99 -5.07
CA ASP A 613 -9.68 -0.55 -5.89
C ASP A 613 -11.01 -1.13 -5.38
N ALA A 614 -11.04 -1.70 -4.17
CA ALA A 614 -12.25 -2.22 -3.53
C ALA A 614 -13.36 -1.17 -3.46
N ARG A 615 -13.02 0.12 -3.30
CA ARG A 615 -14.00 1.21 -3.29
C ARG A 615 -14.89 1.19 -4.53
N ALA A 616 -14.32 1.02 -5.72
CA ALA A 616 -15.09 1.00 -6.97
C ALA A 616 -16.12 -0.13 -7.00
N VAL A 617 -15.78 -1.31 -6.47
CA VAL A 617 -16.71 -2.45 -6.33
C VAL A 617 -17.79 -2.13 -5.31
N LEU A 618 -17.40 -1.65 -4.12
CA LEU A 618 -18.33 -1.39 -3.03
C LEU A 618 -19.34 -0.30 -3.38
N ASP A 619 -18.94 0.75 -4.09
CA ASP A 619 -19.83 1.83 -4.52
C ASP A 619 -20.91 1.34 -5.50
N HIS A 620 -20.51 0.52 -6.48
CA HIS A 620 -21.45 -0.07 -7.45
C HIS A 620 -22.37 -1.10 -6.78
N ALA A 621 -21.83 -1.92 -5.88
CA ALA A 621 -22.59 -2.89 -5.12
C ALA A 621 -23.62 -2.20 -4.21
N ALA A 622 -23.21 -1.18 -3.46
CA ALA A 622 -24.10 -0.39 -2.63
C ALA A 622 -25.20 0.28 -3.46
N ARG A 623 -24.92 0.73 -4.70
CA ARG A 623 -25.95 1.25 -5.60
C ARG A 623 -26.93 0.18 -6.04
N LEU A 624 -26.42 -0.99 -6.41
CA LEU A 624 -27.26 -2.12 -6.86
C LEU A 624 -28.18 -2.62 -5.74
N LEU A 625 -27.65 -2.79 -4.53
CA LEU A 625 -28.44 -3.22 -3.37
C LEU A 625 -29.50 -2.18 -2.99
N GLU A 626 -29.17 -0.89 -3.04
CA GLU A 626 -30.15 0.18 -2.81
C GLU A 626 -31.31 0.11 -3.82
N LEU A 627 -31.02 -0.06 -5.11
CA LEU A 627 -32.03 -0.19 -6.17
C LEU A 627 -32.83 -1.50 -6.07
N HIS A 628 -32.22 -2.54 -5.52
CA HIS A 628 -32.86 -3.83 -5.24
C HIS A 628 -33.60 -3.85 -3.90
N ALA A 629 -33.60 -2.73 -3.14
CA ALA A 629 -34.19 -2.60 -1.82
C ALA A 629 -33.65 -3.62 -0.78
N ASP A 630 -32.36 -3.93 -0.86
CA ASP A 630 -31.63 -4.77 0.10
C ASP A 630 -30.97 -3.89 1.16
N ASP A 631 -31.32 -4.09 2.44
CA ASP A 631 -30.90 -3.24 3.57
C ASP A 631 -29.38 -3.21 3.79
N ASP A 632 -28.62 -4.18 3.28
CA ASP A 632 -27.15 -4.24 3.43
C ASP A 632 -26.41 -3.16 2.62
N TRP A 633 -27.12 -2.43 1.73
CA TRP A 633 -26.54 -1.34 0.94
C TRP A 633 -25.83 -0.27 1.79
N ALA A 634 -26.39 0.01 2.98
CA ALA A 634 -25.89 1.06 3.87
C ALA A 634 -24.53 0.69 4.48
N ASP A 635 -24.33 -0.58 4.83
CA ASP A 635 -23.09 -1.11 5.39
C ASP A 635 -21.96 -1.07 4.33
N LEU A 636 -22.28 -1.43 3.08
CA LEU A 636 -21.33 -1.33 1.97
C LEU A 636 -20.95 0.14 1.67
N ALA A 637 -21.92 1.05 1.64
CA ALA A 637 -21.66 2.47 1.40
C ALA A 637 -20.83 3.10 2.53
N ALA A 638 -21.11 2.78 3.80
CA ALA A 638 -20.33 3.25 4.93
C ALA A 638 -18.87 2.79 4.86
N THR A 639 -18.64 1.53 4.45
CA THR A 639 -17.29 0.99 4.26
C THR A 639 -16.56 1.65 3.10
N ALA A 640 -17.23 1.83 1.95
CA ALA A 640 -16.66 2.47 0.76
C ALA A 640 -16.22 3.91 1.03
N ASN A 641 -16.99 4.67 1.83
CA ASN A 641 -16.71 6.07 2.16
C ASN A 641 -15.39 6.27 2.94
N ARG A 642 -14.87 5.24 3.62
CA ARG A 642 -13.58 5.30 4.35
C ARG A 642 -12.37 4.97 3.49
N LEU A 643 -12.60 4.42 2.30
CA LEU A 643 -11.52 4.08 1.37
C LEU A 643 -11.19 5.29 0.51
N ASP A 644 -9.92 5.48 0.18
CA ASP A 644 -9.53 6.55 -0.72
C ASP A 644 -10.16 6.33 -2.10
N THR A 645 -10.70 7.39 -2.69
CA THR A 645 -11.11 7.32 -4.10
C THR A 645 -9.85 7.31 -4.95
N THR A 646 -9.53 6.16 -5.53
CA THR A 646 -8.31 5.94 -6.32
C THR A 646 -8.49 6.32 -7.80
N SER A 647 -9.70 6.08 -8.33
CA SER A 647 -10.08 6.37 -9.73
C SER A 647 -11.59 6.65 -9.87
N THR A 648 -11.97 7.52 -10.80
CA THR A 648 -13.37 7.79 -11.18
C THR A 648 -13.56 7.63 -12.69
N LEU A 649 -14.67 6.99 -13.13
CA LEU A 649 -14.93 6.81 -14.56
C LEU A 649 -15.28 8.14 -15.23
N THR A 650 -16.16 8.91 -14.60
CA THR A 650 -16.64 10.23 -15.03
C THR A 650 -16.92 11.14 -13.83
N ALA A 651 -17.08 12.46 -14.02
CA ALA A 651 -17.61 13.33 -12.97
C ALA A 651 -19.04 12.94 -12.55
N ARG A 652 -19.84 12.36 -13.46
CA ARG A 652 -21.16 11.79 -13.17
C ARG A 652 -21.06 10.58 -12.23
N ASP A 653 -20.19 9.63 -12.57
CA ASP A 653 -19.87 8.47 -11.73
C ASP A 653 -19.35 8.95 -10.35
N ALA A 654 -18.47 9.95 -10.32
CA ALA A 654 -17.97 10.54 -9.08
C ALA A 654 -19.09 11.21 -8.26
N ALA A 655 -20.03 11.93 -8.86
CA ALA A 655 -21.14 12.56 -8.14
C ALA A 655 -22.10 11.54 -7.51
N ASP A 656 -22.30 10.39 -8.17
CA ASP A 656 -23.12 9.29 -7.66
C ASP A 656 -22.41 8.45 -6.58
N ILE A 657 -21.07 8.56 -6.49
CA ILE A 657 -20.17 7.77 -5.64
C ILE A 657 -19.61 8.55 -4.43
N VAL A 658 -19.26 9.83 -4.61
CA VAL A 658 -18.35 10.55 -3.69
C VAL A 658 -19.05 11.15 -2.49
N ASP A 659 -20.37 11.27 -2.45
CA ASP A 659 -21.03 11.84 -1.28
C ASP A 659 -22.46 11.31 -1.02
N ARG A 660 -22.56 10.01 -0.67
CA ARG A 660 -23.73 9.52 0.08
C ARG A 660 -23.59 9.91 1.55
N GLY A 661 -23.57 11.21 1.83
CA GLY A 661 -23.36 11.75 3.18
C GLY A 661 -24.26 11.10 4.24
N SER A 662 -23.69 10.88 5.44
CA SER A 662 -24.40 10.42 6.66
C SER A 662 -25.07 9.05 6.62
N VAL A 663 -24.71 8.15 5.71
CA VAL A 663 -25.21 6.75 5.76
C VAL A 663 -24.75 6.11 7.08
N VAL A 664 -25.69 5.85 7.98
CA VAL A 664 -25.45 5.14 9.26
C VAL A 664 -25.57 3.64 9.00
N GLY A 665 -24.51 3.05 8.46
CA GLY A 665 -24.31 1.61 8.36
C GLY A 665 -23.38 1.09 9.46
N ARG A 666 -23.35 -0.23 9.65
CA ARG A 666 -22.28 -0.88 10.42
C ARG A 666 -20.97 -0.69 9.68
N ASP A 667 -19.92 -0.41 10.45
CA ASP A 667 -18.59 -0.35 9.91
C ASP A 667 -18.06 -1.78 9.70
N LEU A 668 -18.07 -2.24 8.45
CA LEU A 668 -17.50 -3.53 8.08
C LEU A 668 -16.01 -3.36 7.76
N GLY A 669 -15.19 -4.37 8.09
CA GLY A 669 -13.87 -4.49 7.47
C GLY A 669 -14.01 -4.60 5.95
N VAL A 670 -13.01 -4.17 5.18
CA VAL A 670 -13.06 -4.20 3.69
C VAL A 670 -13.28 -5.63 3.19
N ARG A 671 -12.67 -6.60 3.88
CA ARG A 671 -12.91 -8.03 3.68
C ARG A 671 -14.39 -8.38 3.78
N ASP A 672 -14.99 -8.12 4.94
CA ASP A 672 -16.37 -8.48 5.23
C ASP A 672 -17.34 -7.78 4.27
N ALA A 673 -17.05 -6.52 3.90
CA ALA A 673 -17.83 -5.79 2.92
C ALA A 673 -17.74 -6.42 1.51
N LEU A 674 -16.56 -6.87 1.09
CA LEU A 674 -16.42 -7.54 -0.20
C LEU A 674 -16.99 -8.97 -0.20
N GLU A 675 -16.98 -9.69 0.93
CA GLU A 675 -17.67 -10.97 1.08
C GLU A 675 -19.19 -10.78 1.03
N LEU A 676 -19.73 -9.80 1.77
CA LEU A 676 -21.13 -9.42 1.74
C LEU A 676 -21.57 -9.00 0.33
N CYS A 677 -20.77 -8.18 -0.35
CA CYS A 677 -20.94 -7.81 -1.75
C CYS A 677 -21.07 -9.05 -2.64
N ARG A 678 -20.12 -9.99 -2.54
CA ARG A 678 -20.14 -11.23 -3.35
C ARG A 678 -21.41 -12.03 -3.12
N ASP A 679 -21.80 -12.24 -1.87
CA ASP A 679 -22.99 -13.03 -1.52
C ASP A 679 -24.26 -12.41 -2.08
N ARG A 680 -24.45 -11.10 -1.87
CA ARG A 680 -25.66 -10.39 -2.31
C ARG A 680 -25.72 -10.24 -3.83
N LEU A 681 -24.61 -9.88 -4.47
CA LEU A 681 -24.57 -9.78 -5.92
C LEU A 681 -24.74 -11.14 -6.60
N THR A 682 -24.24 -12.23 -6.01
CA THR A 682 -24.45 -13.59 -6.55
C THR A 682 -25.92 -14.00 -6.47
N ALA A 683 -26.59 -13.69 -5.37
CA ALA A 683 -28.03 -13.93 -5.24
C ALA A 683 -28.81 -13.14 -6.30
N MET A 684 -28.52 -11.84 -6.46
CA MET A 684 -29.17 -10.98 -7.43
C MET A 684 -28.87 -11.36 -8.89
N ALA A 685 -27.66 -11.80 -9.21
CA ALA A 685 -27.30 -12.27 -10.55
C ALA A 685 -28.07 -13.55 -10.95
N ASN A 686 -28.43 -14.38 -9.96
CA ASN A 686 -29.20 -15.60 -10.16
C ASN A 686 -30.72 -15.38 -10.10
N ASP A 687 -31.19 -14.20 -9.69
CA ASP A 687 -32.61 -13.86 -9.67
C ASP A 687 -33.08 -13.48 -11.07
N HIS A 688 -33.63 -14.46 -11.80
CA HIS A 688 -34.15 -14.28 -13.16
C HIS A 688 -35.51 -13.57 -13.20
N ASP A 689 -36.17 -13.40 -12.05
CA ASP A 689 -37.51 -12.81 -11.90
C ASP A 689 -37.48 -11.41 -11.26
N ALA A 690 -36.30 -10.85 -10.97
CA ALA A 690 -36.15 -9.50 -10.43
C ALA A 690 -36.80 -8.48 -11.39
N PRO A 691 -37.76 -7.65 -10.93
CA PRO A 691 -38.42 -6.69 -11.80
C PRO A 691 -37.39 -5.69 -12.34
N ASN A 692 -37.39 -5.47 -13.66
CA ASN A 692 -36.73 -4.31 -14.24
C ASN A 692 -37.33 -3.07 -13.57
N VAL A 693 -36.55 -2.43 -12.69
CA VAL A 693 -36.97 -1.20 -12.06
C VAL A 693 -36.95 -0.15 -13.16
N GLU A 694 -38.13 0.36 -13.55
CA GLU A 694 -38.20 1.57 -14.39
C GLU A 694 -37.48 2.67 -13.62
N THR A 695 -36.30 3.08 -14.11
CA THR A 695 -35.55 4.20 -13.59
C THR A 695 -36.49 5.41 -13.63
N ALA A 696 -36.92 5.86 -12.45
CA ALA A 696 -37.75 7.05 -12.34
C ALA A 696 -37.00 8.20 -13.01
N ALA A 697 -37.57 8.72 -14.11
CA ALA A 697 -37.08 9.94 -14.72
C ALA A 697 -36.94 11.01 -13.63
N ALA A 698 -35.78 11.67 -13.59
CA ALA A 698 -35.52 12.77 -12.67
C ALA A 698 -36.73 13.71 -12.62
N PRO A 699 -37.32 13.97 -11.43
CA PRO A 699 -38.52 14.79 -11.36
C PRO A 699 -38.16 16.23 -11.78
N PRO A 700 -39.05 16.95 -12.50
CA PRO A 700 -38.77 18.30 -12.92
C PRO A 700 -38.63 19.22 -11.69
N ALA A 701 -37.68 20.15 -11.77
CA ALA A 701 -37.41 21.15 -10.74
C ALA A 701 -38.66 21.99 -10.45
N GLY A 702 -39.40 21.63 -9.41
CA GLY A 702 -40.37 22.51 -8.75
C GLY A 702 -39.61 23.56 -7.94
N GLY A 703 -40.03 24.83 -8.06
CA GLY A 703 -39.45 25.93 -7.27
C GLY A 703 -39.57 25.70 -5.76
N PRO A 704 -38.76 26.37 -4.94
CA PRO A 704 -38.70 26.07 -3.51
C PRO A 704 -39.98 26.48 -2.77
N THR A 705 -40.47 25.56 -1.95
CA THR A 705 -41.70 25.74 -1.17
C THR A 705 -41.45 25.52 0.31
N LEU A 706 -42.12 26.30 1.14
CA LEU A 706 -42.12 26.17 2.59
C LEU A 706 -43.57 26.14 3.08
N ARG A 707 -44.01 25.02 3.64
CA ARG A 707 -45.40 24.82 4.07
C ARG A 707 -45.48 24.43 5.54
N CYS A 708 -46.29 25.14 6.31
CA CYS A 708 -46.63 24.79 7.68
C CYS A 708 -47.81 23.80 7.66
N GLU A 709 -47.62 22.61 8.24
CA GLU A 709 -48.66 21.58 8.36
C GLU A 709 -48.83 21.19 9.84
N GLY A 710 -49.52 22.05 10.60
CA GLY A 710 -49.74 21.84 12.03
C GLY A 710 -48.45 21.98 12.84
N ASP A 711 -47.93 20.87 13.36
CA ASP A 711 -46.75 20.82 14.23
C ASP A 711 -45.42 20.64 13.46
N VAL A 712 -45.44 20.69 12.12
CA VAL A 712 -44.25 20.52 11.27
C VAL A 712 -44.18 21.54 10.14
N TRP A 713 -42.97 21.84 9.68
CA TRP A 713 -42.68 22.59 8.46
C TRP A 713 -42.11 21.64 7.41
N ARG A 714 -42.72 21.60 6.22
CA ARG A 714 -42.18 20.93 5.04
C ARG A 714 -41.42 21.94 4.18
N TRP A 715 -40.16 21.64 3.90
CA TRP A 715 -39.26 22.40 3.06
C TRP A 715 -39.04 21.62 1.78
N THR A 716 -39.16 22.27 0.62
CA THR A 716 -38.82 21.69 -0.68
C THR A 716 -37.84 22.62 -1.36
N PHE A 717 -36.70 22.09 -1.81
CA PHE A 717 -35.65 22.88 -2.46
C PHE A 717 -34.81 21.97 -3.38
N ASP A 718 -34.59 22.40 -4.62
CA ASP A 718 -33.76 21.68 -5.61
C ASP A 718 -34.11 20.18 -5.76
N GLY A 719 -35.41 19.88 -5.92
CA GLY A 719 -35.91 18.51 -6.10
C GLY A 719 -35.99 17.65 -4.83
N GLY A 720 -35.40 18.09 -3.71
CA GLY A 720 -35.49 17.43 -2.41
C GLY A 720 -36.60 18.00 -1.52
N SER A 721 -37.14 17.19 -0.60
CA SER A 721 -38.08 17.66 0.43
C SER A 721 -37.74 17.11 1.81
N VAL A 722 -37.87 17.94 2.84
CA VAL A 722 -37.57 17.58 4.22
C VAL A 722 -38.61 18.17 5.17
N THR A 723 -38.87 17.47 6.28
CA THR A 723 -39.84 17.92 7.28
C THR A 723 -39.13 18.19 8.60
N THR A 724 -39.30 19.38 9.17
CA THR A 724 -38.75 19.74 10.48
C THR A 724 -39.87 20.06 11.47
N LYS A 725 -39.63 19.80 12.75
CA LYS A 725 -40.60 20.14 13.81
C LYS A 725 -40.82 21.66 13.88
N ALA A 726 -42.06 22.09 14.09
CA ALA A 726 -42.39 23.48 14.36
C ALA A 726 -41.52 24.03 15.49
N SER A 727 -40.72 25.04 15.16
CA SER A 727 -39.80 25.69 16.10
C SER A 727 -39.78 27.19 15.84
N LYS A 728 -39.41 27.97 16.87
CA LYS A 728 -39.28 29.43 16.72
C LYS A 728 -38.26 29.81 15.65
N GLY A 729 -37.20 29.01 15.45
CA GLY A 729 -36.21 29.27 14.40
C GLY A 729 -36.71 28.98 12.98
N ALA A 730 -37.55 27.95 12.80
CA ALA A 730 -38.22 27.70 11.52
C ALA A 730 -39.20 28.83 11.18
N ALA A 731 -39.91 29.36 12.18
CA ALA A 731 -40.79 30.52 12.01
C ALA A 731 -40.02 31.82 11.71
N ASP A 732 -38.85 32.03 12.32
CA ASP A 732 -37.98 33.17 11.99
C ASP A 732 -37.49 33.09 10.54
N LEU A 733 -37.04 31.90 10.10
CA LEU A 733 -36.62 31.66 8.71
C LEU A 733 -37.76 31.90 7.72
N ALA A 734 -38.96 31.37 8.00
CA ALA A 734 -40.15 31.61 7.17
C ALA A 734 -40.42 33.11 6.99
N ARG A 735 -40.25 33.91 8.06
CA ARG A 735 -40.44 35.36 8.05
C ARG A 735 -39.39 36.10 7.23
N LEU A 736 -38.16 35.59 7.15
CA LEU A 736 -37.10 36.13 6.30
C LEU A 736 -37.31 35.74 4.82
N LEU A 737 -37.74 34.51 4.56
CA LEU A 737 -37.97 33.98 3.20
C LEU A 737 -39.21 34.58 2.51
N GLU A 738 -40.22 35.01 3.28
CA GLU A 738 -41.39 35.75 2.78
C GLU A 738 -41.05 37.11 2.16
N ARG A 739 -39.93 37.72 2.57
CA ARG A 739 -39.51 39.05 2.13
C ARG A 739 -38.00 39.10 1.86
N PRO A 740 -37.53 38.46 0.77
CA PRO A 740 -36.11 38.50 0.41
C PRO A 740 -35.60 39.94 0.33
N GLY A 741 -34.43 40.20 0.91
CA GLY A 741 -33.78 41.52 0.96
C GLY A 741 -34.32 42.49 2.01
N HIS A 742 -35.35 42.15 2.79
CA HIS A 742 -35.88 43.01 3.85
C HIS A 742 -35.27 42.72 5.22
N GLU A 743 -34.72 43.75 5.87
CA GLU A 743 -34.09 43.63 7.20
C GLU A 743 -35.13 43.55 8.33
N VAL A 744 -35.02 42.52 9.17
CA VAL A 744 -35.89 42.31 10.35
C VAL A 744 -35.05 42.40 11.63
N SER A 745 -35.46 43.25 12.58
CA SER A 745 -34.73 43.43 13.86
C SER A 745 -34.73 42.16 14.71
N ALA A 746 -33.58 41.81 15.30
CA ALA A 746 -33.48 40.67 16.22
C ALA A 746 -34.39 40.83 17.46
N LEU A 747 -34.71 42.06 17.88
CA LEU A 747 -35.68 42.31 18.94
C LEU A 747 -37.11 41.90 18.53
N ASP A 748 -37.48 42.16 17.28
CA ASP A 748 -38.80 41.83 16.72
C ASP A 748 -38.97 40.31 16.50
N LEU A 749 -37.87 39.60 16.24
CA LEU A 749 -37.82 38.13 16.17
C LEU A 749 -37.75 37.48 17.58
N SER A 750 -37.20 38.17 18.58
CA SER A 750 -37.08 37.66 19.95
C SER A 750 -38.36 37.76 20.78
N GLY A 751 -39.28 38.66 20.41
CA GLY A 751 -40.54 38.89 21.14
C GLY A 751 -40.38 39.50 22.54
N SER A 752 -39.21 40.06 22.87
CA SER A 752 -38.88 40.50 24.24
C SER A 752 -39.17 41.99 24.48
N THR A 753 -39.98 42.28 25.49
CA THR A 753 -40.21 43.63 26.05
C THR A 753 -39.22 43.88 27.20
N LYS A 754 -38.58 45.07 27.23
CA LYS A 754 -37.51 45.52 28.17
C LYS A 754 -37.68 45.08 29.63
N MET A 755 -36.62 44.59 30.29
CA MET A 755 -36.44 44.66 31.75
C MET A 755 -34.96 44.61 32.19
N ALA A 756 -34.70 45.29 33.31
CA ALA A 756 -33.44 45.87 33.75
C ALA A 756 -32.33 44.92 34.26
N ASP A 757 -31.14 45.52 34.33
CA ASP A 757 -29.80 45.04 34.72
C ASP A 757 -29.66 44.73 36.22
N SER A 758 -28.91 43.66 36.55
CA SER A 758 -28.24 43.45 37.85
C SER A 758 -27.19 42.34 37.73
N GLY A 759 -25.92 42.66 38.01
CA GLY A 759 -24.77 41.75 37.90
C GLY A 759 -24.28 41.10 39.20
N ILE A 760 -23.02 40.60 39.13
CA ILE A 760 -22.10 39.99 40.15
C ILE A 760 -22.20 38.43 40.20
N GLU A 761 -21.15 37.58 40.26
CA GLU A 761 -19.75 37.61 40.80
C GLU A 761 -18.76 36.64 40.08
N THR A 762 -17.46 36.87 40.26
CA THR A 762 -16.26 36.17 39.69
C THR A 762 -15.73 34.99 40.53
N LEU A 763 -15.24 33.92 39.88
CA LEU A 763 -14.56 32.77 40.50
C LEU A 763 -13.02 32.91 40.57
N ASP A 764 -12.45 32.21 41.55
CA ASP A 764 -11.18 32.38 42.26
C ASP A 764 -9.89 32.04 41.46
N SER A 765 -8.91 32.94 41.48
CA SER A 765 -7.60 32.81 40.79
C SER A 765 -6.55 32.04 41.59
N ARG A 766 -6.87 31.62 42.81
CA ARG A 766 -5.98 30.80 43.66
C ARG A 766 -6.07 29.31 43.30
N ALA A 767 -7.28 28.78 43.20
CA ALA A 767 -7.53 27.37 42.85
C ALA A 767 -6.85 26.96 41.54
N ARG A 768 -6.84 27.85 40.54
CA ARG A 768 -6.17 27.65 39.25
C ARG A 768 -4.67 27.34 39.38
N ARG A 769 -3.94 28.08 40.22
CA ARG A 769 -2.49 27.92 40.37
C ARG A 769 -2.14 26.60 41.05
N GLU A 770 -2.94 26.20 42.03
CA GLU A 770 -2.77 24.93 42.75
C GLU A 770 -2.97 23.72 41.82
N THR A 771 -3.93 23.78 40.90
CA THR A 771 -4.14 22.74 39.88
C THR A 771 -3.00 22.66 38.85
N GLU A 772 -2.51 23.81 38.35
CA GLU A 772 -1.40 23.86 37.39
C GLU A 772 -0.09 23.30 37.98
N ASP A 773 0.18 23.53 39.27
CA ASP A 773 1.35 22.99 39.96
C ASP A 773 1.25 21.48 40.19
N ARG A 774 0.06 20.96 40.51
CA ARG A 774 -0.18 19.51 40.70
C ARG A 774 0.03 18.71 39.42
N ILE A 775 -0.37 19.25 38.26
CA ILE A 775 -0.12 18.62 36.95
C ILE A 775 1.38 18.48 36.69
N ARG A 776 2.19 19.46 37.11
CA ARG A 776 3.64 19.42 36.93
C ARG A 776 4.30 18.34 37.81
N GLU A 777 3.82 18.17 39.03
CA GLU A 777 4.27 17.09 39.93
C GLU A 777 3.94 15.71 39.37
N LEU A 778 2.71 15.52 38.85
CA LEU A 778 2.27 14.24 38.29
C LEU A 778 3.08 13.82 37.06
N ARG A 779 3.51 14.77 36.22
CA ARG A 779 4.40 14.47 35.08
C ARG A 779 5.76 13.94 35.53
N ALA A 780 6.36 14.56 36.53
CA ALA A 780 7.62 14.07 37.08
C ALA A 780 7.48 12.70 37.75
N ASP A 781 6.32 12.41 38.36
CA ASP A 781 6.01 11.11 38.97
C ASP A 781 5.84 9.99 37.93
N ILE A 782 5.26 10.30 36.75
CA ILE A 782 5.15 9.40 35.61
C ILE A 782 6.55 9.06 35.06
N ASP A 783 7.38 10.07 34.80
CA ASP A 783 8.73 9.88 34.27
C ASP A 783 9.61 9.03 35.23
N GLU A 784 9.47 9.24 36.54
CA GLU A 784 10.16 8.44 37.56
C GLU A 784 9.64 7.00 37.63
N ALA A 785 8.32 6.80 37.51
CA ALA A 785 7.69 5.47 37.53
C ALA A 785 8.09 4.62 36.32
N ASP A 786 8.17 5.23 35.14
CA ASP A 786 8.57 4.56 33.89
C ASP A 786 10.06 4.17 33.92
N ALA A 787 10.93 5.02 34.46
CA ALA A 787 12.35 4.72 34.68
C ALA A 787 12.59 3.54 35.63
N HIS A 788 11.60 3.21 36.47
CA HIS A 788 11.64 2.09 37.42
C HIS A 788 10.74 0.91 37.03
N HIS A 789 10.13 0.93 35.84
CA HIS A 789 9.20 -0.10 35.34
C HIS A 789 8.00 -0.38 36.28
N ASP A 790 7.51 0.62 37.01
CA ASP A 790 6.31 0.51 37.85
C ASP A 790 5.07 1.02 37.10
N LEU A 791 4.62 0.21 36.14
CA LEU A 791 3.50 0.52 35.22
C LEU A 791 2.21 0.89 35.97
N ALA A 792 1.94 0.27 37.12
CA ALA A 792 0.73 0.53 37.90
C ALA A 792 0.76 1.91 38.61
N ARG A 793 1.95 2.48 38.87
CA ARG A 793 2.11 3.84 39.40
C ARG A 793 1.96 4.88 38.29
N ALA A 794 2.55 4.62 37.13
CA ALA A 794 2.44 5.49 35.95
C ALA A 794 0.98 5.65 35.51
N GLU A 795 0.23 4.56 35.37
CA GLU A 795 -1.19 4.59 34.97
C GLU A 795 -2.07 5.42 35.93
N ARG A 796 -1.82 5.33 37.24
CA ARG A 796 -2.58 6.09 38.25
C ARG A 796 -2.28 7.59 38.18
N ALA A 797 -1.03 7.97 37.97
CA ALA A 797 -0.61 9.36 37.87
C ALA A 797 -1.15 10.01 36.58
N THR A 798 -1.14 9.27 35.46
CA THR A 798 -1.75 9.71 34.19
C THR A 798 -3.25 9.95 34.33
N ALA A 799 -3.99 9.02 34.94
CA ALA A 799 -5.43 9.16 35.16
C ALA A 799 -5.81 10.30 36.14
N GLU A 800 -4.90 10.72 37.03
CA GLU A 800 -5.09 11.92 37.86
C GLU A 800 -4.83 13.20 37.07
N MET A 801 -3.78 13.22 36.25
CA MET A 801 -3.44 14.36 35.40
C MET A 801 -4.56 14.70 34.42
N ASP A 802 -5.12 13.70 33.73
CA ASP A 802 -6.19 13.91 32.74
C ASP A 802 -7.43 14.54 33.36
N ARG A 803 -7.81 14.10 34.57
CA ARG A 803 -8.93 14.68 35.32
C ARG A 803 -8.70 16.16 35.66
N LEU A 804 -7.48 16.55 36.06
CA LEU A 804 -7.16 17.94 36.39
C LEU A 804 -7.10 18.83 35.13
N VAL A 805 -6.66 18.28 34.00
CA VAL A 805 -6.67 18.97 32.70
C VAL A 805 -8.09 19.21 32.21
N ASP A 806 -8.98 18.23 32.35
CA ASP A 806 -10.40 18.37 32.00
C ASP A 806 -11.10 19.42 32.87
N GLU A 807 -10.81 19.44 34.17
CA GLU A 807 -11.36 20.43 35.10
C GLU A 807 -10.95 21.87 34.73
N LEU A 808 -9.66 22.08 34.40
CA LEU A 808 -9.12 23.36 33.90
C LEU A 808 -9.73 23.77 32.55
N THR A 809 -9.92 22.82 31.65
CA THR A 809 -10.50 23.05 30.31
C THR A 809 -11.97 23.43 30.41
N SER A 810 -12.72 22.78 31.31
CA SER A 810 -14.13 23.06 31.58
C SER A 810 -14.35 24.44 32.21
N ALA A 811 -13.39 24.91 33.02
CA ALA A 811 -13.48 26.18 33.74
C ALA A 811 -13.10 27.42 32.90
N LEU A 812 -12.28 27.27 31.86
CA LEU A 812 -11.66 28.41 31.16
C LEU A 812 -12.09 28.61 29.70
N GLY A 813 -12.55 27.57 29.00
CA GLY A 813 -12.83 27.66 27.56
C GLY A 813 -11.61 28.05 26.71
N LEU A 814 -11.66 27.76 25.41
CA LEU A 814 -10.57 28.02 24.46
C LEU A 814 -10.29 29.53 24.35
N GLY A 815 -9.24 30.01 25.02
CA GLY A 815 -8.68 31.37 24.83
C GLY A 815 -8.47 32.25 26.08
N GLY A 816 -8.76 31.80 27.30
CA GLY A 816 -8.22 32.43 28.52
C GLY A 816 -8.68 33.87 28.84
N ARG A 817 -9.88 34.32 28.44
CA ARG A 817 -10.45 35.62 28.86
C ARG A 817 -11.90 35.51 29.37
N ALA A 818 -12.16 36.08 30.54
CA ALA A 818 -13.49 36.20 31.13
C ALA A 818 -14.38 37.21 30.37
N ARG A 819 -15.66 36.86 30.13
CA ARG A 819 -16.63 37.65 29.32
C ARG A 819 -17.45 38.60 30.21
N ARG A 820 -17.60 39.88 29.82
CA ARG A 820 -18.63 40.83 30.32
C ARG A 820 -19.96 40.58 29.60
N THR A 821 -21.08 40.55 30.34
CA THR A 821 -22.44 40.37 29.78
C THR A 821 -22.92 41.62 29.04
N GLY A 822 -23.39 41.45 27.79
CA GLY A 822 -23.94 42.49 26.92
C GLY A 822 -25.44 42.79 27.19
N SER A 823 -25.89 43.95 26.71
CA SER A 823 -27.25 44.50 26.85
C SER A 823 -28.36 43.59 26.28
N ASP A 824 -29.63 43.86 26.61
CA ASP A 824 -30.80 43.12 26.10
C ASP A 824 -30.83 42.94 24.57
N GLY A 825 -30.35 43.94 23.83
CA GLY A 825 -30.20 43.86 22.37
C GLY A 825 -29.13 42.86 21.94
N GLU A 826 -28.03 42.74 22.69
CA GLU A 826 -26.98 41.75 22.45
C GLU A 826 -27.45 40.33 22.79
N ARG A 827 -28.28 40.18 23.83
CA ARG A 827 -28.93 38.91 24.19
C ARG A 827 -29.94 38.48 23.13
N ALA A 828 -30.80 39.40 22.67
CA ALA A 828 -31.75 39.13 21.59
C ALA A 828 -31.03 38.78 20.27
N ARG A 829 -29.99 39.55 19.90
CA ARG A 829 -29.11 39.26 18.75
C ARG A 829 -28.51 37.87 18.85
N SER A 830 -27.82 37.56 19.96
CA SER A 830 -27.16 36.28 20.15
C SER A 830 -28.15 35.11 20.15
N ALA A 831 -29.30 35.25 20.82
CA ALA A 831 -30.32 34.21 20.90
C ALA A 831 -30.99 33.95 19.54
N VAL A 832 -31.32 34.99 18.78
CA VAL A 832 -31.91 34.86 17.43
C VAL A 832 -30.87 34.32 16.46
N THR A 833 -29.63 34.81 16.47
CA THR A 833 -28.53 34.28 15.65
C THR A 833 -28.29 32.80 15.94
N GLN A 834 -28.17 32.40 17.21
CA GLN A 834 -27.95 30.99 17.56
C GLN A 834 -29.15 30.13 17.17
N ARG A 835 -30.38 30.63 17.34
CA ARG A 835 -31.61 29.90 16.99
C ARG A 835 -31.77 29.70 15.47
N ILE A 836 -31.53 30.74 14.67
CA ILE A 836 -31.54 30.65 13.20
C ILE A 836 -30.43 29.70 12.75
N ARG A 837 -29.18 29.88 13.21
CA ARG A 837 -28.06 29.00 12.84
C ARG A 837 -28.24 27.56 13.27
N SER A 838 -28.80 27.31 14.47
CA SER A 838 -29.13 25.95 14.91
C SER A 838 -30.24 25.33 14.06
N THR A 839 -31.19 26.12 13.56
CA THR A 839 -32.24 25.61 12.67
C THR A 839 -31.67 25.33 11.29
N ILE A 840 -30.82 26.22 10.75
CA ILE A 840 -30.08 25.99 9.50
C ILE A 840 -29.23 24.73 9.63
N ARG A 841 -28.50 24.53 10.74
CA ARG A 841 -27.71 23.30 10.96
C ARG A 841 -28.56 22.03 11.00
N ARG A 842 -29.73 22.06 11.64
CA ARG A 842 -30.66 20.92 11.61
C ARG A 842 -31.25 20.69 10.23
N ILE A 843 -31.47 21.74 9.45
CA ILE A 843 -31.89 21.62 8.05
C ILE A 843 -30.72 21.10 7.20
N ASP A 844 -29.49 21.47 7.51
CA ASP A 844 -28.26 21.01 6.85
C ASP A 844 -28.03 19.52 7.09
N GLU A 845 -28.20 19.05 8.33
CA GLU A 845 -28.17 17.63 8.71
C GLU A 845 -29.21 16.79 7.96
N LEU A 846 -30.35 17.39 7.57
CA LEU A 846 -31.46 16.66 6.94
C LEU A 846 -31.62 16.94 5.42
N HIS A 847 -31.03 18.03 4.91
CA HIS A 847 -31.09 18.49 3.53
C HIS A 847 -29.90 19.44 3.21
N PRO A 848 -28.68 18.89 2.99
CA PRO A 848 -27.44 19.66 2.89
C PRO A 848 -27.47 20.79 1.84
N LYS A 849 -28.10 20.56 0.68
CA LYS A 849 -28.26 21.61 -0.36
C LYS A 849 -29.04 22.84 0.14
N LEU A 850 -30.07 22.62 0.97
CA LEU A 850 -30.88 23.69 1.54
C LEU A 850 -30.16 24.33 2.72
N GLY A 851 -29.45 23.54 3.53
CA GLY A 851 -28.60 24.03 4.62
C GLY A 851 -27.48 24.94 4.10
N ALA A 852 -26.75 24.50 3.07
CA ALA A 852 -25.73 25.27 2.37
C ALA A 852 -26.32 26.57 1.79
N HIS A 853 -27.43 26.47 1.05
CA HIS A 853 -28.12 27.64 0.50
C HIS A 853 -28.50 28.67 1.59
N LEU A 854 -29.16 28.23 2.66
CA LEU A 854 -29.59 29.11 3.75
C LEU A 854 -28.41 29.65 4.57
N SER A 855 -27.33 28.89 4.74
CA SER A 855 -26.16 29.33 5.51
C SER A 855 -25.40 30.48 4.83
N VAL A 856 -25.35 30.47 3.49
CA VAL A 856 -24.75 31.54 2.70
C VAL A 856 -25.73 32.70 2.48
N SER A 857 -27.02 32.39 2.34
CA SER A 857 -28.05 33.39 1.97
C SER A 857 -28.70 34.09 3.16
N VAL A 858 -28.52 33.63 4.41
CA VAL A 858 -29.12 34.25 5.60
C VAL A 858 -28.06 34.98 6.42
N GLU A 859 -28.10 36.30 6.38
CA GLU A 859 -27.27 37.16 7.21
C GLU A 859 -27.95 37.36 8.58
N THR A 860 -27.25 37.05 9.67
CA THR A 860 -27.74 37.23 11.04
C THR A 860 -26.90 38.25 11.81
N GLY A 861 -27.55 39.30 12.32
CA GLY A 861 -26.91 40.33 13.16
C GLY A 861 -27.95 41.06 14.02
N THR A 862 -27.72 42.34 14.31
CA THR A 862 -28.75 43.20 14.94
C THR A 862 -30.03 43.23 14.08
N PHE A 863 -29.86 43.11 12.77
CA PHE A 863 -30.89 42.83 11.79
C PHE A 863 -30.58 41.50 11.10
N CYS A 864 -31.61 40.72 10.80
CA CYS A 864 -31.51 39.47 10.05
C CYS A 864 -32.17 39.67 8.67
N VAL A 865 -31.56 39.12 7.62
CA VAL A 865 -32.07 39.25 6.24
C VAL A 865 -31.70 38.02 5.41
N TYR A 866 -32.57 37.65 4.47
CA TYR A 866 -32.29 36.64 3.46
C TYR A 866 -31.91 37.31 2.14
N ARG A 867 -30.66 37.14 1.68
CA ARG A 867 -30.06 37.64 0.44
C ARG A 867 -29.32 36.50 -0.28
N PRO A 868 -29.99 35.76 -1.17
CA PRO A 868 -29.32 34.72 -1.96
C PRO A 868 -28.46 35.34 -3.07
N ALA A 869 -27.40 34.63 -3.48
CA ALA A 869 -26.52 35.04 -4.59
C ALA A 869 -27.27 35.07 -5.94
N GLU A 870 -28.22 34.15 -6.13
CA GLU A 870 -29.16 34.13 -7.25
C GLU A 870 -30.60 34.37 -6.76
N PRO A 871 -31.47 35.09 -7.52
CA PRO A 871 -32.84 35.36 -7.07
C PRO A 871 -33.68 34.09 -6.94
N VAL A 872 -33.95 33.68 -5.71
CA VAL A 872 -34.83 32.53 -5.40
C VAL A 872 -36.18 33.01 -4.89
N VAL A 873 -37.26 32.64 -5.58
CA VAL A 873 -38.64 32.95 -5.18
C VAL A 873 -39.22 31.80 -4.35
N TRP A 874 -39.45 32.05 -3.08
CA TRP A 874 -40.06 31.08 -2.15
C TRP A 874 -41.59 31.18 -2.19
N THR A 875 -42.26 30.04 -2.26
CA THR A 875 -43.70 29.95 -1.95
C THR A 875 -43.87 29.56 -0.49
N VAL A 876 -44.30 30.50 0.36
CA VAL A 876 -44.48 30.27 1.81
C VAL A 876 -45.97 30.17 2.14
N GLU A 877 -46.43 28.99 2.56
CA GLU A 877 -47.79 28.71 3.00
C GLU A 877 -47.81 28.49 4.52
N ARG A 878 -48.51 29.36 5.26
CA ARG A 878 -48.58 29.32 6.74
C ARG A 878 -49.80 28.59 7.27
#